data_AF-A0A7L0U1Y8-F1
#
_entry.id   AF-A0A7L0U1Y8-F1
#
_cell.length_a   1.000
_cell.length_b   1.000
_cell.length_c   1.000
_cell.angle_alpha   90.00
_cell.angle_beta   90.00
_cell.angle_gamma   90.00
#
_symmetry.space_group_name_H-M   'P 1'
#
loop_
_entity.id
_entity.type
_entity.pdbx_description
1 polymer ?
#
loop_
_entity_poly.entity_id
_entity_poly.type
_entity_poly.pdbx_seq_one_letter_code
_entity_poly.pdbx_strand_id
1 'polypeptide(L)'
;VLTFDLPPLEYTVDVEVSISDSSFLEPVKEYFKNLNLPVSTNISNVEMTVSDINITTVCLPSSENNSCCACENGYAWPSAVCSDLITCPSVSLTPDLPCGYTKEMPFAGPYCEPQTAESCGMGDPIVMKMSVRLDTDFRHDLNDPSSELYKKYKADLEKAFNASYRCLPGFVSATVTGFRPGSVFVNYEVKAGAASFDQIANSHKVVPQFLDAEYQLNRSTFTAEITNQTNFTVSPADIFEGDTVRLICEINSTSENLTWYHFDQIISTSFPYAMERIVSKRTSRSILKIRNITMKNSGNYTCTFTNSNPLLIVYKATKTVSVSPLYITPNLNNIDVTCNSPEMQTNSPLLSCCIERHLPSLAGDWKVNGAINIAGVSSFSENCTEYKLNIDESLCPPEKSGTVTTYTCELQSGHGARSSQNIRVTYLRTAHVTILSSINSPVSEGHSFTLTCGSDVSNYDHISWKIQSGNNTKTVDCGTCIKNSKFPATSVLTVKTATQDWSGTYICTFSQKHLESSANVTITVVSLPLKQNILIDPIAASIQCKVQQTLECCIRANTMEDYTVMFVVQQNRFQVGKKKKGNLFCYIYNYTETEHCKEKKLSAFCRFINRIGYEVKSENITLHLIPDEEVSCSDSLGIGREGSTLIKPCTELNNADGFTRGNKTYKCSNKSWIVARNDCLSVPISNLLTNAESLVSSPEAKANLPKYLEELKKETENGQSTINNSPADTSAIIDILDMVSSIPAEAEKLTIQNFLSVVDAIVPDSTSKVWEELKDVAVFKSSSLLQSVENFSLHLQPVNNTIPFVSANSLQLQGIVVTGNSNTDYYKNFSSRENLTVNVLIGKNEIQSLTQNSTIVSVMYSKLGHILPWSGPQYVNGLLITTVVSSNRSQSFDINMTFAKENPSLKMPQCVFWNFTLNEHKAGWDTRGCTSTEVEGNVICSCNHLTSFSILMSPEKSSQVIFEDYITYIGLAISILSLLACIIIEFLVWKYVTNNTTSYMRHICILNIATSLLIADIWFIVTASINDQNQQKSRNICFVATFFIHLFYLCVFFWMLSLGLILFYRVVFILHNTSKTTQKAVAFCLGYGCPFVIAVITLAVTLPRNSYIRKDVCWLNWKDSKALLAFVIPALIIVAMNLFITTVVIIKILRPTIGDRSNKQERNSLFQIGKSVAVLTPLLGLTWGFGLATIIKDSHQVFHILFALLNTLQGLFILVFGTLWDKKIQEALLKRNSTSKWSSQQTKVRTL
;
A
#
# COMPACT_ATOMS: atom_id res chain seq x y z
N VAL A 1 -59.09 -27.31 78.71
CA VAL A 1 -60.23 -28.18 79.07
C VAL A 1 -61.09 -28.30 77.82
N LEU A 2 -60.93 -29.41 77.10
CA LEU A 2 -61.70 -29.79 75.92
C LEU A 2 -62.17 -31.20 76.18
N THR A 3 -63.44 -31.34 76.56
CA THR A 3 -64.17 -32.60 76.66
C THR A 3 -64.50 -33.07 75.24
N PHE A 4 -63.96 -34.21 74.84
CA PHE A 4 -64.40 -34.94 73.65
C PHE A 4 -65.40 -35.99 74.10
N ASP A 5 -66.67 -35.79 73.74
CA ASP A 5 -67.67 -36.87 73.75
C ASP A 5 -67.29 -37.85 72.64
N LEU A 6 -66.98 -39.09 73.00
CA LEU A 6 -66.77 -40.17 72.05
C LEU A 6 -68.14 -40.63 71.51
N PRO A 7 -68.32 -40.75 70.18
CA PRO A 7 -69.53 -41.33 69.59
C PRO A 7 -69.66 -42.82 69.96
N PRO A 8 -70.89 -43.38 70.01
CA PRO A 8 -71.10 -44.80 70.28
C PRO A 8 -70.41 -45.65 69.20
N LEU A 9 -69.73 -46.73 69.63
CA LEU A 9 -69.13 -47.70 68.72
C LEU A 9 -70.22 -48.57 68.09
N GLU A 10 -70.37 -48.49 66.76
CA GLU A 10 -71.16 -49.44 65.98
C GLU A 10 -70.30 -50.66 65.62
N TYR A 11 -70.86 -51.85 65.79
CA TYR A 11 -70.21 -53.13 65.46
C TYR A 11 -71.07 -53.88 64.44
N THR A 12 -70.47 -54.38 63.36
CA THR A 12 -71.11 -55.32 62.42
C THR A 12 -70.62 -56.74 62.76
N VAL A 13 -71.55 -57.70 62.83
CA VAL A 13 -71.24 -59.11 63.14
C VAL A 13 -71.81 -60.00 62.05
N ASP A 14 -70.96 -60.76 61.38
CA ASP A 14 -71.36 -61.74 60.37
C ASP A 14 -71.66 -63.10 61.03
N VAL A 15 -72.78 -63.72 60.67
CA VAL A 15 -73.22 -65.01 61.23
C VAL A 15 -73.52 -65.99 60.10
N GLU A 16 -72.82 -67.12 60.08
CA GLU A 16 -73.11 -68.24 59.19
C GLU A 16 -74.21 -69.13 59.77
N VAL A 17 -75.26 -69.41 58.97
CA VAL A 17 -76.35 -70.31 59.35
C VAL A 17 -76.39 -71.47 58.36
N SER A 18 -75.91 -72.64 58.78
CA SER A 18 -75.98 -73.87 57.97
C SER A 18 -77.32 -74.58 58.21
N ILE A 19 -78.06 -74.85 57.14
CA ILE A 19 -79.37 -75.54 57.19
C ILE A 19 -79.26 -76.85 56.40
N SER A 20 -79.75 -77.95 56.99
CA SER A 20 -79.66 -79.30 56.40
C SER A 20 -80.60 -79.52 55.20
N ASP A 21 -81.66 -78.72 55.10
CA ASP A 21 -82.71 -78.82 54.08
C ASP A 21 -83.00 -77.43 53.50
N SER A 22 -82.83 -77.27 52.19
CA SER A 22 -82.97 -75.99 51.48
C SER A 22 -84.40 -75.44 51.47
N SER A 23 -85.42 -76.27 51.78
CA SER A 23 -86.81 -75.83 51.87
C SER A 23 -87.09 -74.86 53.03
N PHE A 24 -86.22 -74.82 54.05
CA PHE A 24 -86.34 -73.89 55.19
C PHE A 24 -85.69 -72.53 54.93
N LEU A 25 -84.97 -72.34 53.82
CA LEU A 25 -84.26 -71.10 53.52
C LEU A 25 -85.20 -69.90 53.38
N GLU A 26 -86.27 -70.04 52.58
CA GLU A 26 -87.24 -68.95 52.37
C GLU A 26 -88.05 -68.61 53.64
N PRO A 27 -88.55 -69.57 54.43
CA PRO A 27 -89.15 -69.29 55.75
C PRO A 27 -88.22 -68.54 56.71
N VAL A 28 -86.93 -68.86 56.73
CA VAL A 28 -85.93 -68.18 57.57
C VAL A 28 -85.69 -66.75 57.09
N LYS A 29 -85.59 -66.53 55.77
CA LYS A 29 -85.50 -65.18 55.18
C LYS A 29 -86.72 -64.33 55.54
N GLU A 30 -87.92 -64.91 55.47
CA GLU A 30 -89.17 -64.22 55.80
C GLU A 30 -89.28 -63.90 57.30
N TYR A 31 -88.81 -64.78 58.18
CA TYR A 31 -88.74 -64.53 59.62
C TYR A 31 -87.83 -63.33 59.97
N PHE A 32 -86.62 -63.27 59.41
CA PHE A 32 -85.70 -62.16 59.66
C PHE A 32 -86.19 -60.84 59.05
N LYS A 33 -86.83 -60.85 57.87
CA LYS A 33 -87.44 -59.66 57.27
C LYS A 33 -88.59 -59.08 58.11
N ASN A 34 -89.31 -59.92 58.85
CA ASN A 34 -90.44 -59.52 59.68
C ASN A 34 -90.08 -59.26 61.15
N LEU A 35 -88.79 -59.27 61.50
CA LEU A 35 -88.32 -58.99 62.86
C LEU A 35 -88.36 -57.47 63.12
N ASN A 36 -89.08 -57.03 64.16
CA ASN A 36 -89.11 -55.60 64.52
C ASN A 36 -87.81 -55.20 65.25
N LEU A 37 -86.94 -54.42 64.58
CA LEU A 37 -85.70 -53.85 65.11
C LEU A 37 -85.90 -52.35 65.46
N PRO A 38 -85.18 -51.78 66.46
CA PRO A 38 -84.05 -52.36 67.18
C PRO A 38 -84.43 -53.25 68.37
N VAL A 39 -83.64 -54.29 68.62
CA VAL A 39 -83.76 -55.16 69.80
C VAL A 39 -82.58 -54.90 70.74
N SER A 40 -82.88 -54.46 71.97
CA SER A 40 -81.89 -54.26 73.03
C SER A 40 -81.58 -55.57 73.75
N THR A 41 -80.32 -55.97 73.79
CA THR A 41 -79.83 -57.15 74.50
C THR A 41 -78.71 -56.76 75.46
N ASN A 42 -78.71 -57.33 76.67
CA ASN A 42 -77.70 -57.08 77.67
C ASN A 42 -76.74 -58.27 77.70
N ILE A 43 -75.57 -58.10 77.09
CA ILE A 43 -74.53 -59.13 77.03
C ILE A 43 -73.34 -58.58 77.82
N SER A 44 -72.97 -59.27 78.89
CA SER A 44 -71.75 -58.95 79.68
C SER A 44 -71.72 -57.53 80.28
N ASN A 45 -72.85 -57.02 80.77
CA ASN A 45 -73.02 -55.68 81.37
C ASN A 45 -72.80 -54.50 80.42
N VAL A 46 -72.98 -54.71 79.11
CA VAL A 46 -73.03 -53.65 78.10
C VAL A 46 -74.38 -53.74 77.36
N GLU A 47 -75.10 -52.61 77.29
CA GLU A 47 -76.36 -52.52 76.56
C GLU A 47 -76.05 -52.43 75.05
N MET A 48 -76.37 -53.49 74.30
CA MET A 48 -76.20 -53.53 72.85
C MET A 48 -77.58 -53.54 72.18
N THR A 49 -77.82 -52.57 71.31
CA THR A 49 -79.00 -52.53 70.42
C THR A 49 -78.62 -53.06 69.04
N VAL A 50 -79.25 -54.15 68.61
CA VAL A 50 -79.17 -54.59 67.22
C VAL A 50 -80.05 -53.66 66.39
N SER A 51 -79.44 -52.88 65.50
CA SER A 51 -80.11 -51.87 64.68
C SER A 51 -80.65 -52.42 63.36
N ASP A 52 -79.94 -53.38 62.75
CA ASP A 52 -80.25 -53.94 61.43
C ASP A 52 -79.77 -55.40 61.34
N ILE A 53 -80.47 -56.25 60.57
CA ILE A 53 -80.08 -57.63 60.25
C ILE A 53 -80.40 -57.87 58.77
N ASN A 54 -79.39 -58.21 57.97
CA ASN A 54 -79.54 -58.50 56.55
C ASN A 54 -78.88 -59.84 56.16
N ILE A 55 -79.49 -60.53 55.19
CA ILE A 55 -78.95 -61.75 54.56
C ILE A 55 -78.32 -61.34 53.23
N THR A 56 -77.01 -61.56 53.07
CA THR A 56 -76.25 -61.01 51.94
C THR A 56 -75.79 -62.07 50.93
N THR A 57 -75.46 -63.29 51.39
CA THR A 57 -74.93 -64.40 50.57
C THR A 57 -75.75 -65.67 50.78
N VAL A 58 -76.05 -66.38 49.69
CA VAL A 58 -76.78 -67.67 49.70
C VAL A 58 -76.00 -68.71 48.91
N CYS A 59 -75.78 -69.89 49.50
CA CYS A 59 -75.07 -71.00 48.86
C CYS A 59 -75.98 -72.21 48.68
N LEU A 60 -76.00 -72.78 47.47
CA LEU A 60 -76.75 -73.98 47.14
C LEU A 60 -75.80 -75.14 46.81
N PRO A 61 -76.10 -76.38 47.24
CA PRO A 61 -75.29 -77.54 46.89
C PRO A 61 -75.42 -77.87 45.39
N SER A 62 -74.28 -78.08 44.71
CA SER A 62 -74.20 -78.60 43.35
C SER A 62 -73.65 -80.03 43.35
N SER A 63 -74.03 -80.84 42.35
CA SER A 63 -73.63 -82.25 42.27
C SER A 63 -72.10 -82.38 42.18
N GLU A 64 -71.53 -83.11 43.15
CA GLU A 64 -70.08 -83.28 43.48
C GLU A 64 -69.49 -82.22 44.43
N ASN A 65 -69.74 -82.37 45.74
CA ASN A 65 -69.04 -81.74 46.89
C ASN A 65 -68.76 -80.22 46.85
N ASN A 66 -69.30 -79.49 45.88
CA ASN A 66 -69.07 -78.06 45.66
C ASN A 66 -70.39 -77.30 45.86
N SER A 67 -70.34 -76.20 46.60
CA SER A 67 -71.46 -75.27 46.80
C SER A 67 -71.33 -74.07 45.87
N CYS A 68 -72.37 -73.77 45.10
CA CYS A 68 -72.42 -72.55 44.29
C CYS A 68 -73.08 -71.43 45.11
N CYS A 69 -72.32 -70.37 45.40
CA CYS A 69 -72.78 -69.23 46.19
C CYS A 69 -73.13 -68.03 45.30
N ALA A 70 -74.21 -67.31 45.64
CA ALA A 70 -74.69 -66.11 44.96
C ALA A 70 -75.04 -65.00 45.95
N CYS A 71 -75.02 -63.75 45.49
CA CYS A 71 -75.43 -62.59 46.28
C CYS A 71 -76.94 -62.34 46.17
N GLU A 72 -77.54 -61.89 47.27
CA GLU A 72 -78.93 -61.40 47.28
C GLU A 72 -79.04 -60.03 46.58
N ASN A 73 -80.26 -59.69 46.16
CA ASN A 73 -80.53 -58.43 45.44
C ASN A 73 -80.10 -57.20 46.26
N GLY A 74 -79.36 -56.28 45.63
CA GLY A 74 -78.80 -55.09 46.29
C GLY A 74 -77.39 -55.30 46.88
N TYR A 75 -76.88 -56.53 46.84
CA TYR A 75 -75.53 -56.90 47.26
C TYR A 75 -74.69 -57.37 46.05
N ALA A 76 -73.37 -57.28 46.15
CA ALA A 76 -72.42 -57.76 45.15
C ALA A 76 -71.13 -58.26 45.82
N TRP A 77 -70.38 -59.09 45.09
CA TRP A 77 -69.06 -59.53 45.56
C TRP A 77 -68.10 -58.34 45.65
N PRO A 78 -67.31 -58.23 46.74
CA PRO A 78 -66.27 -57.21 46.85
C PRO A 78 -65.18 -57.40 45.79
N SER A 79 -64.52 -56.29 45.37
CA SER A 79 -63.56 -56.31 44.25
C SER A 79 -62.39 -57.29 44.43
N ALA A 80 -62.03 -57.58 45.67
CA ALA A 80 -60.91 -58.45 46.03
C ALA A 80 -61.08 -59.91 45.55
N VAL A 81 -62.32 -60.37 45.28
CA VAL A 81 -62.63 -61.75 44.89
C VAL A 81 -63.05 -61.89 43.42
N CYS A 82 -63.06 -60.80 42.63
CA CYS A 82 -63.56 -60.85 41.24
C CYS A 82 -62.72 -61.75 40.30
N SER A 83 -61.45 -62.00 40.62
CA SER A 83 -60.55 -62.83 39.80
C SER A 83 -60.89 -64.32 39.86
N ASP A 84 -61.60 -64.75 40.91
CA ASP A 84 -61.79 -66.17 41.25
C ASP A 84 -63.21 -66.68 40.90
N LEU A 85 -64.02 -65.84 40.26
CA LEU A 85 -65.36 -66.17 39.78
C LEU A 85 -65.28 -67.10 38.56
N ILE A 86 -65.92 -68.27 38.64
CA ILE A 86 -65.93 -69.32 37.60
C ILE A 86 -67.39 -69.68 37.28
N THR A 87 -67.64 -70.22 36.08
CA THR A 87 -68.91 -70.86 35.73
C THR A 87 -69.11 -72.20 36.47
N CYS A 88 -70.16 -72.34 37.28
CA CYS A 88 -70.58 -73.63 37.84
C CYS A 88 -71.10 -74.57 36.72
N PRO A 89 -70.64 -75.85 36.63
CA PRO A 89 -71.20 -76.80 35.68
C PRO A 89 -72.43 -77.52 36.26
N SER A 90 -73.51 -77.65 35.48
CA SER A 90 -73.88 -78.93 34.83
C SER A 90 -75.33 -78.96 34.27
N VAL A 91 -75.43 -79.56 33.08
CA VAL A 91 -76.57 -80.27 32.46
C VAL A 91 -77.99 -79.79 32.80
N SER A 92 -78.47 -78.78 32.08
CA SER A 92 -79.72 -78.81 31.28
C SER A 92 -80.04 -77.40 30.77
N LEU A 93 -80.44 -77.32 29.51
CA LEU A 93 -80.60 -76.08 28.76
C LEU A 93 -81.74 -75.21 29.32
N THR A 94 -81.38 -74.08 29.95
CA THR A 94 -82.21 -72.86 29.96
C THR A 94 -81.30 -71.63 29.74
N PRO A 95 -81.73 -70.59 28.99
CA PRO A 95 -80.86 -69.48 28.60
C PRO A 95 -80.62 -68.43 29.69
N ASP A 96 -81.37 -68.48 30.80
CA ASP A 96 -81.52 -67.36 31.74
C ASP A 96 -80.92 -67.65 33.13
N LEU A 97 -79.64 -68.06 33.19
CA LEU A 97 -78.89 -68.09 34.46
C LEU A 97 -77.88 -66.94 34.56
N PRO A 98 -77.86 -66.16 35.67
CA PRO A 98 -76.88 -65.08 35.88
C PRO A 98 -75.47 -65.62 36.18
N CYS A 99 -74.43 -65.03 35.57
CA CYS A 99 -73.02 -65.30 35.90
C CYS A 99 -72.71 -64.67 37.28
N GLY A 100 -72.19 -65.43 38.25
CA GLY A 100 -71.82 -64.86 39.57
C GLY A 100 -71.44 -65.83 40.69
N TYR A 101 -70.98 -67.04 40.36
CA TYR A 101 -70.74 -68.09 41.36
C TYR A 101 -69.26 -68.22 41.73
N THR A 102 -68.99 -68.42 43.02
CA THR A 102 -67.70 -68.90 43.54
C THR A 102 -67.80 -70.41 43.80
N LYS A 103 -66.70 -71.15 43.58
CA LYS A 103 -66.71 -72.63 43.59
C LYS A 103 -66.60 -73.24 45.00
N GLU A 104 -66.10 -72.48 45.97
CA GLU A 104 -65.91 -72.86 47.38
C GLU A 104 -65.95 -71.60 48.27
N MET A 105 -66.50 -71.71 49.49
CA MET A 105 -66.58 -70.59 50.44
C MET A 105 -65.55 -70.74 51.58
N PRO A 106 -64.75 -69.71 51.92
CA PRO A 106 -63.92 -69.71 53.13
C PRO A 106 -64.76 -69.44 54.39
N PHE A 107 -64.44 -70.12 55.50
CA PHE A 107 -65.13 -70.01 56.81
C PHE A 107 -65.14 -68.59 57.43
N ALA A 108 -64.41 -67.63 56.88
CA ALA A 108 -64.26 -66.27 57.42
C ALA A 108 -64.49 -65.16 56.38
N GLY A 109 -65.26 -65.44 55.33
CA GLY A 109 -65.53 -64.50 54.24
C GLY A 109 -64.41 -64.44 53.18
N PRO A 110 -64.55 -63.58 52.16
CA PRO A 110 -65.49 -62.44 52.08
C PRO A 110 -66.92 -62.80 51.66
N TYR A 111 -67.91 -62.17 52.31
CA TYR A 111 -69.34 -62.25 51.99
C TYR A 111 -69.75 -61.17 50.98
N CYS A 112 -70.97 -61.23 50.46
CA CYS A 112 -71.49 -60.18 49.58
C CYS A 112 -71.72 -58.89 50.38
N GLU A 113 -71.29 -57.76 49.83
CA GLU A 113 -71.40 -56.44 50.44
C GLU A 113 -72.45 -55.59 49.70
N PRO A 114 -73.01 -54.53 50.32
CA PRO A 114 -73.89 -53.61 49.62
C PRO A 114 -73.22 -53.06 48.35
N GLN A 115 -73.98 -52.94 47.26
CA GLN A 115 -73.43 -52.50 45.98
C GLN A 115 -72.79 -51.10 46.06
N THR A 116 -71.53 -50.97 45.65
CA THR A 116 -70.78 -49.71 45.55
C THR A 116 -70.08 -49.60 44.20
N ALA A 117 -69.55 -48.41 43.88
CA ALA A 117 -68.80 -48.18 42.63
C ALA A 117 -67.53 -49.03 42.50
N GLU A 118 -67.03 -49.60 43.60
CA GLU A 118 -65.88 -50.50 43.65
C GLU A 118 -66.28 -52.00 43.66
N SER A 119 -67.56 -52.33 43.55
CA SER A 119 -68.03 -53.73 43.46
C SER A 119 -67.71 -54.38 42.10
N CYS A 120 -67.59 -55.71 42.05
CA CYS A 120 -67.32 -56.44 40.80
C CYS A 120 -68.29 -56.05 39.67
N GLY A 121 -67.77 -55.45 38.58
CA GLY A 121 -68.53 -55.13 37.37
C GLY A 121 -69.08 -53.69 37.25
N MET A 122 -68.73 -52.77 38.15
CA MET A 122 -69.20 -51.36 38.16
C MET A 122 -68.13 -50.30 37.77
N GLY A 123 -67.06 -50.68 37.05
CA GLY A 123 -66.05 -49.76 36.52
C GLY A 123 -66.27 -49.38 35.03
N ASP A 124 -65.69 -48.26 34.57
CA ASP A 124 -65.78 -47.83 33.16
C ASP A 124 -65.32 -48.96 32.19
N PRO A 125 -66.11 -49.29 31.15
CA PRO A 125 -65.79 -50.38 30.26
C PRO A 125 -64.54 -50.07 29.40
N ILE A 126 -63.55 -50.96 29.48
CA ILE A 126 -62.33 -50.93 28.68
C ILE A 126 -62.63 -51.54 27.31
N VAL A 127 -62.15 -50.88 26.25
CA VAL A 127 -62.22 -51.41 24.88
C VAL A 127 -60.98 -52.27 24.61
N MET A 128 -61.18 -53.57 24.44
CA MET A 128 -60.13 -54.50 24.07
C MET A 128 -60.28 -54.88 22.60
N LYS A 129 -59.25 -54.60 21.77
CA LYS A 129 -59.27 -54.92 20.34
C LYS A 129 -58.77 -56.34 20.13
N MET A 130 -59.65 -57.21 19.66
CA MET A 130 -59.39 -58.62 19.43
C MET A 130 -59.24 -58.95 17.94
N SER A 131 -58.48 -60.00 17.64
CA SER A 131 -58.46 -60.60 16.30
C SER A 131 -58.30 -62.12 16.38
N VAL A 132 -58.96 -62.84 15.47
CA VAL A 132 -58.86 -64.30 15.32
C VAL A 132 -58.98 -64.71 13.85
N ARG A 133 -58.30 -65.79 13.47
CA ARG A 133 -58.31 -66.36 12.12
C ARG A 133 -59.37 -67.45 11.97
N LEU A 134 -60.13 -67.39 10.88
CA LEU A 134 -60.91 -68.51 10.36
C LEU A 134 -60.11 -69.15 9.23
N ASP A 135 -59.89 -70.46 9.26
CA ASP A 135 -59.13 -71.18 8.23
C ASP A 135 -59.99 -71.44 6.97
N THR A 136 -60.63 -70.38 6.47
CA THR A 136 -61.46 -70.36 5.27
C THR A 136 -60.96 -69.32 4.27
N ASP A 137 -61.21 -69.54 2.97
CA ASP A 137 -60.80 -68.63 1.92
C ASP A 137 -61.56 -67.29 1.99
N PHE A 138 -60.82 -66.18 1.87
CA PHE A 138 -61.40 -64.84 1.92
C PHE A 138 -62.17 -64.52 0.64
N ARG A 139 -63.48 -64.28 0.76
CA ARG A 139 -64.33 -63.80 -0.34
C ARG A 139 -64.46 -62.29 -0.31
N HIS A 140 -64.44 -61.66 -1.49
CA HIS A 140 -64.49 -60.20 -1.61
C HIS A 140 -65.77 -59.58 -1.02
N ASP A 141 -66.86 -60.35 -0.95
CA ASP A 141 -68.13 -59.91 -0.32
C ASP A 141 -67.97 -59.59 1.17
N LEU A 142 -66.94 -60.12 1.85
CA LEU A 142 -66.62 -59.82 3.25
C LEU A 142 -65.94 -58.45 3.46
N ASN A 143 -65.60 -57.74 2.38
CA ASN A 143 -65.16 -56.33 2.47
C ASN A 143 -66.33 -55.34 2.50
N ASP A 144 -67.53 -55.76 2.06
CA ASP A 144 -68.70 -54.90 1.98
C ASP A 144 -69.66 -55.17 3.16
N PRO A 145 -69.80 -54.23 4.12
CA PRO A 145 -70.69 -54.38 5.27
C PRO A 145 -72.17 -54.58 4.90
N SER A 146 -72.57 -54.26 3.67
CA SER A 146 -73.94 -54.39 3.19
C SER A 146 -74.25 -55.76 2.58
N SER A 147 -73.24 -56.59 2.30
CA SER A 147 -73.42 -57.91 1.68
C SER A 147 -74.11 -58.90 2.63
N GLU A 148 -74.91 -59.80 2.06
CA GLU A 148 -75.59 -60.85 2.83
C GLU A 148 -74.58 -61.80 3.50
N LEU A 149 -73.42 -62.03 2.88
CA LEU A 149 -72.36 -62.84 3.45
C LEU A 149 -71.71 -62.15 4.67
N TYR A 150 -71.40 -60.84 4.58
CA TYR A 150 -70.86 -60.06 5.70
C TYR A 150 -71.84 -60.01 6.86
N LYS A 151 -73.12 -59.72 6.59
CA LYS A 151 -74.18 -59.68 7.62
C LYS A 151 -74.36 -61.02 8.31
N LYS A 152 -74.35 -62.13 7.56
CA LYS A 152 -74.43 -63.48 8.12
C LYS A 152 -73.22 -63.78 9.01
N TYR A 153 -72.00 -63.61 8.50
CA TYR A 153 -70.76 -63.86 9.25
C TYR A 153 -70.69 -62.99 10.51
N LYS A 154 -71.00 -61.70 10.39
CA LYS A 154 -71.05 -60.77 11.50
C LYS A 154 -72.05 -61.20 12.57
N ALA A 155 -73.29 -61.52 12.19
CA ALA A 155 -74.32 -61.93 13.14
C ALA A 155 -73.97 -63.22 13.88
N ASP A 156 -73.49 -64.25 13.16
CA ASP A 156 -73.12 -65.54 13.75
C ASP A 156 -71.92 -65.41 14.70
N LEU A 157 -70.89 -64.65 14.30
CA LEU A 157 -69.69 -64.44 15.11
C LEU A 157 -69.96 -63.51 16.31
N GLU A 158 -70.73 -62.44 16.14
CA GLU A 158 -71.13 -61.58 17.27
C GLU A 158 -71.98 -62.35 18.28
N LYS A 159 -72.88 -63.23 17.82
CA LYS A 159 -73.64 -64.12 18.70
C LYS A 159 -72.72 -65.03 19.50
N ALA A 160 -71.75 -65.66 18.84
CA ALA A 160 -70.78 -66.54 19.49
C ALA A 160 -69.88 -65.78 20.48
N PHE A 161 -69.37 -64.61 20.10
CA PHE A 161 -68.52 -63.79 20.95
C PHE A 161 -69.30 -63.23 22.15
N ASN A 162 -70.50 -62.67 21.95
CA ASN A 162 -71.31 -62.18 23.07
C ASN A 162 -71.64 -63.30 24.06
N ALA A 163 -71.98 -64.49 23.58
CA ALA A 163 -72.23 -65.64 24.45
C ALA A 163 -70.99 -66.08 25.24
N SER A 164 -69.80 -65.96 24.65
CA SER A 164 -68.54 -66.43 25.25
C SER A 164 -67.93 -65.44 26.24
N TYR A 165 -68.08 -64.14 25.98
CA TYR A 165 -67.52 -63.07 26.81
C TYR A 165 -68.49 -62.49 27.84
N ARG A 166 -69.76 -62.93 27.86
CA ARG A 166 -70.80 -62.41 28.77
C ARG A 166 -70.45 -62.45 30.26
N CYS A 167 -69.58 -63.37 30.68
CA CYS A 167 -69.18 -63.49 32.08
C CYS A 167 -67.90 -62.70 32.41
N LEU A 168 -67.39 -61.85 31.50
CA LEU A 168 -66.33 -60.90 31.86
C LEU A 168 -66.90 -59.83 32.80
N PRO A 169 -66.12 -59.36 33.81
CA PRO A 169 -66.56 -58.31 34.72
C PRO A 169 -67.01 -57.07 33.94
N GLY A 170 -68.23 -56.57 34.17
CA GLY A 170 -68.72 -55.35 33.50
C GLY A 170 -68.84 -55.48 31.98
N PHE A 171 -69.08 -56.69 31.45
CA PHE A 171 -69.24 -56.92 30.02
C PHE A 171 -70.42 -56.10 29.45
N VAL A 172 -70.14 -55.39 28.35
CA VAL A 172 -71.09 -54.55 27.63
C VAL A 172 -71.43 -55.18 26.28
N SER A 173 -70.41 -55.52 25.48
CA SER A 173 -70.61 -56.10 24.15
C SER A 173 -69.34 -56.70 23.57
N ALA A 174 -69.50 -57.68 22.68
CA ALA A 174 -68.48 -58.13 21.74
C ALA A 174 -68.98 -57.89 20.31
N THR A 175 -68.33 -57.00 19.58
CA THR A 175 -68.81 -56.48 18.29
C THR A 175 -67.77 -56.69 17.21
N VAL A 176 -68.14 -57.30 16.08
CA VAL A 176 -67.24 -57.52 14.95
C VAL A 176 -67.05 -56.21 14.21
N THR A 177 -65.79 -55.77 14.09
CA THR A 177 -65.40 -54.50 13.47
C THR A 177 -65.02 -54.67 12.00
N GLY A 178 -64.64 -55.87 11.56
CA GLY A 178 -64.43 -56.16 10.14
C GLY A 178 -63.63 -57.43 9.87
N PHE A 179 -63.45 -57.75 8.60
CA PHE A 179 -62.74 -58.93 8.12
C PHE A 179 -61.51 -58.53 7.30
N ARG A 180 -60.41 -59.29 7.40
CA ARG A 180 -59.17 -59.06 6.62
C ARG A 180 -58.76 -60.31 5.82
N PRO A 181 -58.13 -60.13 4.65
CA PRO A 181 -57.65 -61.24 3.81
C PRO A 181 -56.45 -61.97 4.43
N GLY A 182 -56.36 -63.29 4.15
CA GLY A 182 -55.30 -64.19 4.64
C GLY A 182 -55.81 -65.28 5.58
N SER A 183 -56.70 -66.16 5.10
CA SER A 183 -57.63 -66.99 5.91
C SER A 183 -58.46 -66.08 6.84
N VAL A 184 -59.74 -65.86 6.50
CA VAL A 184 -60.57 -64.74 7.00
C VAL A 184 -60.25 -64.33 8.45
N PHE A 185 -59.53 -63.22 8.62
CA PHE A 185 -59.22 -62.67 9.94
C PHE A 185 -60.38 -61.81 10.41
N VAL A 186 -61.00 -62.18 11.53
CA VAL A 186 -62.09 -61.45 12.16
C VAL A 186 -61.50 -60.50 13.18
N ASN A 187 -61.69 -59.20 12.97
CA ASN A 187 -61.40 -58.19 13.98
C ASN A 187 -62.69 -57.87 14.74
N TYR A 188 -62.60 -57.80 16.06
CA TYR A 188 -63.74 -57.49 16.90
C TYR A 188 -63.31 -56.74 18.16
N GLU A 189 -64.22 -55.98 18.75
CA GLU A 189 -64.00 -55.24 19.97
C GLU A 189 -64.82 -55.85 21.09
N VAL A 190 -64.16 -56.14 22.22
CA VAL A 190 -64.81 -56.56 23.45
C VAL A 190 -64.78 -55.39 24.42
N LYS A 191 -65.97 -54.92 24.81
CA LYS A 191 -66.15 -53.89 25.82
C LYS A 191 -66.54 -54.57 27.13
N ALA A 192 -65.65 -54.53 28.12
CA ALA A 192 -65.87 -55.07 29.44
C ALA A 192 -65.04 -54.28 30.47
N GLY A 193 -65.36 -54.41 31.76
CA GLY A 193 -64.48 -53.99 32.85
C GLY A 193 -63.17 -54.79 32.87
N ALA A 194 -62.29 -54.48 33.82
CA ALA A 194 -60.97 -55.10 33.93
C ALA A 194 -61.07 -56.62 34.23
N ALA A 195 -60.95 -57.45 33.18
CA ALA A 195 -60.92 -58.90 33.27
C ALA A 195 -59.49 -59.43 33.42
N SER A 196 -59.31 -60.56 34.13
CA SER A 196 -58.02 -61.24 34.23
C SER A 196 -57.65 -61.96 32.92
N PHE A 197 -56.36 -62.23 32.71
CA PHE A 197 -55.89 -62.95 31.51
C PHE A 197 -56.49 -64.35 31.40
N ASP A 198 -56.68 -65.03 32.54
CA ASP A 198 -57.31 -66.35 32.58
C ASP A 198 -58.81 -66.28 32.24
N GLN A 199 -59.50 -65.22 32.65
CA GLN A 199 -60.90 -64.99 32.27
C GLN A 199 -61.06 -64.79 30.76
N ILE A 200 -60.21 -63.96 30.15
CA ILE A 200 -60.20 -63.73 28.69
C ILE A 200 -59.82 -65.02 27.95
N ALA A 201 -58.79 -65.74 28.42
CA ALA A 201 -58.37 -67.02 27.83
C ALA A 201 -59.44 -68.12 27.94
N ASN A 202 -60.19 -68.16 29.04
CA ASN A 202 -61.30 -69.09 29.20
C ASN A 202 -62.48 -68.74 28.30
N SER A 203 -62.83 -67.46 28.16
CA SER A 203 -63.84 -67.04 27.17
C SER A 203 -63.43 -67.39 25.74
N HIS A 204 -62.15 -67.22 25.36
CA HIS A 204 -61.64 -67.67 24.06
C HIS A 204 -61.84 -69.18 23.82
N LYS A 205 -61.63 -70.03 24.84
CA LYS A 205 -61.82 -71.49 24.75
C LYS A 205 -63.28 -71.89 24.51
N VAL A 206 -64.22 -71.04 24.91
CA VAL A 206 -65.66 -71.31 24.85
C VAL A 206 -66.28 -70.87 23.52
N VAL A 207 -65.69 -69.92 22.78
CA VAL A 207 -66.18 -69.45 21.46
C VAL A 207 -66.58 -70.57 20.50
N PRO A 208 -65.80 -71.66 20.32
CA PRO A 208 -66.16 -72.75 19.42
C PRO A 208 -67.43 -73.51 19.81
N GLN A 209 -67.91 -73.40 21.05
CA GLN A 209 -69.14 -74.06 21.50
C GLN A 209 -70.40 -73.33 21.02
N PHE A 210 -70.28 -72.04 20.68
CA PHE A 210 -71.38 -71.19 20.23
C PHE A 210 -71.32 -70.83 18.75
N LEU A 211 -70.34 -71.36 18.02
CA LEU A 211 -70.12 -71.12 16.59
C LEU A 211 -70.20 -72.45 15.81
N ASP A 212 -70.81 -72.42 14.63
CA ASP A 212 -70.90 -73.59 13.77
C ASP A 212 -69.50 -74.08 13.33
N ALA A 213 -69.32 -75.40 13.23
CA ALA A 213 -68.08 -76.02 12.81
C ALA A 213 -67.66 -75.62 11.37
N GLU A 214 -68.61 -75.20 10.52
CA GLU A 214 -68.36 -74.72 9.16
C GLU A 214 -67.40 -73.52 9.08
N TYR A 215 -67.28 -72.72 10.15
CA TYR A 215 -66.44 -71.51 10.17
C TYR A 215 -64.94 -71.76 10.38
N GLN A 216 -64.50 -72.99 10.70
CA GLN A 216 -63.08 -73.38 10.88
C GLN A 216 -62.23 -72.39 11.72
N LEU A 217 -62.74 -71.99 12.89
CA LEU A 217 -62.06 -71.04 13.78
C LEU A 217 -60.72 -71.60 14.33
N ASN A 218 -59.61 -70.89 14.10
CA ASN A 218 -58.29 -71.29 14.57
C ASN A 218 -58.00 -70.73 15.98
N ARG A 219 -58.09 -71.61 16.97
CA ARG A 219 -58.01 -71.27 18.41
C ARG A 219 -56.65 -70.72 18.86
N SER A 220 -55.56 -70.94 18.13
CA SER A 220 -54.22 -70.45 18.53
C SER A 220 -53.93 -69.03 18.03
N THR A 221 -54.83 -68.42 17.27
CA THR A 221 -54.61 -67.13 16.60
C THR A 221 -55.27 -65.94 17.30
N PHE A 222 -55.86 -66.14 18.47
CA PHE A 222 -56.43 -65.05 19.26
C PHE A 222 -55.34 -64.05 19.68
N THR A 223 -55.58 -62.78 19.38
CA THR A 223 -54.70 -61.67 19.77
C THR A 223 -55.53 -60.57 20.43
N ALA A 224 -54.93 -59.90 21.42
CA ALA A 224 -55.55 -58.85 22.20
C ALA A 224 -54.63 -57.62 22.32
N GLU A 225 -55.12 -56.44 21.92
CA GLU A 225 -54.41 -55.16 22.06
C GLU A 225 -55.12 -54.25 23.08
N ILE A 226 -54.37 -53.75 24.08
CA ILE A 226 -54.86 -52.88 25.16
C ILE A 226 -54.09 -51.56 25.11
N THR A 227 -54.79 -50.44 24.87
CA THR A 227 -54.16 -49.12 24.63
C THR A 227 -54.27 -48.14 25.80
N ASN A 228 -55.19 -48.35 26.75
CA ASN A 228 -55.50 -47.38 27.82
C ASN A 228 -54.87 -47.69 29.20
N GLN A 229 -53.95 -48.65 29.32
CA GLN A 229 -53.33 -49.04 30.62
C GLN A 229 -51.82 -48.76 30.72
N THR A 230 -51.27 -47.95 29.82
CA THR A 230 -49.84 -47.59 29.74
C THR A 230 -49.63 -46.14 30.17
N ASN A 231 -48.91 -45.89 31.27
CA ASN A 231 -48.57 -44.55 31.73
C ASN A 231 -47.25 -44.08 31.11
N PHE A 232 -47.30 -43.10 30.19
CA PHE A 232 -46.13 -42.51 29.53
C PHE A 232 -45.86 -41.08 30.02
N THR A 233 -44.77 -40.90 30.76
CA THR A 233 -44.30 -39.58 31.26
C THR A 233 -42.98 -39.14 30.63
N VAL A 234 -42.80 -37.82 30.48
CA VAL A 234 -41.61 -37.17 29.91
C VAL A 234 -41.09 -36.19 30.96
N SER A 235 -39.79 -36.20 31.23
CA SER A 235 -39.15 -35.32 32.21
C SER A 235 -37.78 -34.88 31.69
N PRO A 236 -37.48 -33.56 31.61
CA PRO A 236 -38.35 -32.40 31.89
C PRO A 236 -39.47 -32.17 30.84
N ALA A 237 -40.42 -31.28 31.15
CA ALA A 237 -41.53 -30.93 30.25
C ALA A 237 -41.08 -30.03 29.09
N ASP A 238 -40.29 -29.00 29.41
CA ASP A 238 -39.58 -28.17 28.44
C ASP A 238 -38.18 -28.74 28.21
N ILE A 239 -37.81 -28.96 26.95
CA ILE A 239 -36.58 -29.64 26.57
C ILE A 239 -35.76 -28.74 25.66
N PHE A 240 -34.53 -28.44 26.08
CA PHE A 240 -33.57 -27.67 25.30
C PHE A 240 -32.47 -28.56 24.72
N GLU A 241 -31.88 -28.11 23.62
CA GLU A 241 -30.71 -28.76 23.05
C GLU A 241 -29.57 -28.82 24.08
N GLY A 242 -29.03 -30.02 24.32
CA GLY A 242 -28.06 -30.28 25.39
C GLY A 242 -28.64 -30.91 26.66
N ASP A 243 -29.95 -30.89 26.86
CA ASP A 243 -30.57 -31.50 28.05
C ASP A 243 -30.49 -33.03 28.05
N THR A 244 -30.53 -33.62 29.24
CA THR A 244 -30.75 -35.05 29.44
C THR A 244 -32.22 -35.33 29.72
N VAL A 245 -32.90 -35.98 28.78
CA VAL A 245 -34.35 -36.25 28.85
C VAL A 245 -34.62 -37.68 29.28
N ARG A 246 -35.64 -37.89 30.10
CA ARG A 246 -36.11 -39.20 30.55
C ARG A 246 -37.55 -39.43 30.08
N LEU A 247 -37.72 -40.43 29.23
CA LEU A 247 -39.03 -40.95 28.81
C LEU A 247 -39.32 -42.19 29.65
N ILE A 248 -40.40 -42.19 30.40
CA ILE A 248 -40.75 -43.26 31.33
C ILE A 248 -42.07 -43.86 30.88
N CYS A 249 -42.11 -45.16 30.69
CA CYS A 249 -43.30 -45.90 30.30
C CYS A 249 -43.55 -47.03 31.31
N GLU A 250 -44.76 -47.09 31.86
CA GLU A 250 -45.12 -47.99 32.96
C GLU A 250 -46.46 -48.69 32.70
N ILE A 251 -46.51 -49.99 33.02
CA ILE A 251 -47.71 -50.83 32.96
C ILE A 251 -47.95 -51.57 34.27
N ASN A 252 -49.22 -51.78 34.62
CA ASN A 252 -49.66 -52.55 35.78
C ASN A 252 -49.76 -54.06 35.47
N SER A 253 -48.73 -54.62 34.81
CA SER A 253 -48.64 -56.06 34.53
C SER A 253 -47.18 -56.50 34.38
N THR A 254 -46.92 -57.80 34.53
CA THR A 254 -45.61 -58.41 34.26
C THR A 254 -45.51 -58.77 32.79
N SER A 255 -44.66 -58.07 32.03
CA SER A 255 -44.38 -58.35 30.62
C SER A 255 -42.95 -58.88 30.48
N GLU A 256 -42.73 -59.81 29.53
CA GLU A 256 -41.41 -60.40 29.26
C GLU A 256 -40.57 -59.52 28.31
N ASN A 257 -41.18 -58.90 27.29
CA ASN A 257 -40.46 -58.17 26.24
C ASN A 257 -40.89 -56.70 26.10
N LEU A 258 -39.92 -55.81 25.88
CA LEU A 258 -40.11 -54.37 25.75
C LEU A 258 -39.35 -53.84 24.52
N THR A 259 -39.99 -52.98 23.74
CA THR A 259 -39.37 -52.30 22.59
C THR A 259 -39.73 -50.81 22.58
N TRP A 260 -38.74 -49.95 22.36
CA TRP A 260 -38.94 -48.51 22.15
C TRP A 260 -38.79 -48.16 20.68
N TYR A 261 -39.60 -47.22 20.20
CA TYR A 261 -39.59 -46.73 18.83
C TYR A 261 -39.51 -45.20 18.78
N HIS A 262 -38.86 -44.67 17.76
CA HIS A 262 -38.92 -43.26 17.34
C HIS A 262 -39.37 -43.22 15.88
N PHE A 263 -40.51 -42.59 15.59
CA PHE A 263 -41.16 -42.63 14.26
C PHE A 263 -41.20 -44.05 13.65
N ASP A 264 -41.59 -45.03 14.47
CA ASP A 264 -41.69 -46.46 14.11
C ASP A 264 -40.35 -47.19 13.83
N GLN A 265 -39.20 -46.55 14.06
CA GLN A 265 -37.88 -47.21 14.07
C GLN A 265 -37.48 -47.69 15.46
N ILE A 266 -36.97 -48.91 15.58
CA ILE A 266 -36.54 -49.50 16.86
C ILE A 266 -35.31 -48.76 17.40
N ILE A 267 -35.37 -48.34 18.67
CA ILE A 267 -34.27 -47.69 19.37
C ILE A 267 -33.38 -48.76 20.00
N SER A 268 -32.14 -48.88 19.52
CA SER A 268 -31.10 -49.73 20.11
C SER A 268 -30.42 -49.05 21.30
N THR A 269 -30.00 -49.83 22.30
CA THR A 269 -29.26 -49.33 23.46
C THR A 269 -27.81 -48.98 23.09
N SER A 270 -27.58 -47.77 22.60
CA SER A 270 -26.27 -47.20 22.30
C SER A 270 -26.30 -45.67 22.46
N PHE A 271 -25.14 -45.04 22.70
CA PHE A 271 -25.06 -43.58 22.83
C PHE A 271 -25.73 -42.87 21.63
N PRO A 272 -26.67 -41.93 21.82
CA PRO A 272 -27.00 -41.19 23.06
C PRO A 272 -28.12 -41.78 23.95
N TYR A 273 -28.67 -42.94 23.59
CA TYR A 273 -29.79 -43.60 24.26
C TYR A 273 -29.31 -44.60 25.33
N ALA A 274 -29.83 -44.49 26.54
CA ALA A 274 -29.63 -45.46 27.61
C ALA A 274 -30.98 -45.92 28.15
N MET A 275 -31.20 -47.22 28.21
CA MET A 275 -32.48 -47.79 28.64
C MET A 275 -32.31 -48.49 30.00
N GLU A 276 -33.25 -48.26 30.90
CA GLU A 276 -33.32 -48.88 32.22
C GLU A 276 -34.69 -49.55 32.37
N ARG A 277 -34.72 -50.76 32.91
CA ARG A 277 -35.94 -51.54 33.09
C ARG A 277 -36.07 -51.97 34.54
N ILE A 278 -37.25 -51.80 35.10
CA ILE A 278 -37.59 -52.16 36.47
C ILE A 278 -38.86 -53.02 36.40
N VAL A 279 -38.75 -54.30 36.75
CA VAL A 279 -39.89 -55.23 36.78
C VAL A 279 -40.15 -55.60 38.24
N SER A 280 -41.37 -55.34 38.72
CA SER A 280 -41.86 -55.72 40.04
C SER A 280 -42.94 -56.81 39.92
N LYS A 281 -43.34 -57.45 41.02
CA LYS A 281 -44.37 -58.53 41.01
C LYS A 281 -45.71 -58.15 40.35
N ARG A 282 -46.01 -56.86 40.21
CA ARG A 282 -47.27 -56.35 39.62
C ARG A 282 -47.10 -55.23 38.58
N THR A 283 -45.89 -54.71 38.36
CA THR A 283 -45.67 -53.57 37.46
C THR A 283 -44.40 -53.73 36.64
N SER A 284 -44.44 -53.30 35.37
CA SER A 284 -43.25 -53.22 34.51
C SER A 284 -43.03 -51.76 34.11
N ARG A 285 -41.86 -51.21 34.45
CA ARG A 285 -41.48 -49.83 34.16
C ARG A 285 -40.22 -49.81 33.31
N SER A 286 -40.20 -48.96 32.29
CA SER A 286 -39.03 -48.70 31.46
C SER A 286 -38.73 -47.20 31.41
N ILE A 287 -37.44 -46.86 31.46
CA ILE A 287 -36.94 -45.50 31.37
C ILE A 287 -35.95 -45.44 30.22
N LEU A 288 -36.28 -44.69 29.17
CA LEU A 288 -35.37 -44.31 28.10
C LEU A 288 -34.77 -42.93 28.42
N LYS A 289 -33.47 -42.93 28.72
CA LYS A 289 -32.65 -41.75 28.99
C LYS A 289 -31.95 -41.32 27.70
N ILE A 290 -32.19 -40.11 27.22
CA ILE A 290 -31.53 -39.50 26.07
C ILE A 290 -30.55 -38.46 26.61
N ARG A 291 -29.25 -38.67 26.45
CA ARG A 291 -28.22 -37.72 26.89
C ARG A 291 -27.88 -36.75 25.76
N ASN A 292 -27.74 -35.46 26.07
CA ASN A 292 -27.39 -34.42 25.09
C ASN A 292 -28.35 -34.43 23.90
N ILE A 293 -29.63 -34.20 24.17
CA ILE A 293 -30.68 -34.26 23.16
C ILE A 293 -30.50 -33.14 22.12
N THR A 294 -30.75 -33.43 20.85
CA THR A 294 -30.64 -32.49 19.73
C THR A 294 -31.99 -32.29 19.05
N MET A 295 -32.12 -31.26 18.20
CA MET A 295 -33.36 -31.03 17.43
C MET A 295 -33.82 -32.25 16.62
N LYS A 296 -32.89 -33.09 16.15
CA LYS A 296 -33.21 -34.31 15.38
C LYS A 296 -33.96 -35.37 16.18
N ASN A 297 -33.91 -35.29 17.51
CA ASN A 297 -34.62 -36.20 18.40
C ASN A 297 -36.07 -35.76 18.64
N SER A 298 -36.52 -34.62 18.10
CA SER A 298 -37.93 -34.25 18.14
C SER A 298 -38.77 -35.26 17.37
N GLY A 299 -39.91 -35.68 17.91
CA GLY A 299 -40.77 -36.65 17.25
C GLY A 299 -41.59 -37.53 18.18
N ASN A 300 -42.25 -38.52 17.57
CA ASN A 300 -43.10 -39.47 18.29
C ASN A 300 -42.28 -40.63 18.82
N TYR A 301 -42.31 -40.80 20.14
CA TYR A 301 -41.72 -41.94 20.84
C TYR A 301 -42.81 -42.92 21.26
N THR A 302 -42.62 -44.20 20.96
CA THR A 302 -43.57 -45.26 21.31
C THR A 302 -42.89 -46.31 22.17
N CYS A 303 -43.52 -46.71 23.27
CA CYS A 303 -43.12 -47.87 24.06
C CYS A 303 -44.13 -48.99 23.86
N THR A 304 -43.62 -50.21 23.65
CA THR A 304 -44.43 -51.41 23.46
C THR A 304 -43.97 -52.49 24.42
N PHE A 305 -44.88 -53.01 25.24
CA PHE A 305 -44.67 -54.19 26.07
C PHE A 305 -45.43 -55.38 25.49
N THR A 306 -44.77 -56.54 25.38
CA THR A 306 -45.37 -57.79 24.91
C THR A 306 -45.25 -58.87 25.97
N ASN A 307 -46.32 -59.63 26.16
CA ASN A 307 -46.34 -60.83 27.00
C ASN A 307 -46.74 -62.04 26.14
N SER A 308 -45.99 -63.13 26.26
CA SER A 308 -46.01 -64.26 25.33
C SER A 308 -46.31 -65.59 26.05
N ASN A 309 -47.35 -65.66 26.88
CA ASN A 309 -47.91 -66.94 27.32
C ASN A 309 -49.28 -66.81 28.00
N PRO A 310 -50.36 -67.50 27.57
CA PRO A 310 -50.55 -68.25 26.32
C PRO A 310 -51.22 -67.39 25.21
N LEU A 311 -51.38 -66.08 25.42
CA LEU A 311 -51.94 -65.11 24.46
C LEU A 311 -50.91 -64.01 24.15
N LEU A 312 -50.83 -63.56 22.89
CA LEU A 312 -50.02 -62.39 22.53
C LEU A 312 -50.78 -61.12 22.92
N ILE A 313 -50.39 -60.52 24.05
CA ILE A 313 -50.96 -59.26 24.54
C ILE A 313 -49.95 -58.14 24.35
N VAL A 314 -50.38 -57.07 23.68
CA VAL A 314 -49.55 -55.91 23.37
C VAL A 314 -50.09 -54.68 24.10
N TYR A 315 -49.26 -54.10 24.96
CA TYR A 315 -49.50 -52.77 25.54
C TYR A 315 -48.68 -51.74 24.79
N LYS A 316 -49.32 -50.67 24.32
CA LYS A 316 -48.68 -49.64 23.49
C LYS A 316 -49.03 -48.24 23.98
N ALA A 317 -48.04 -47.36 24.09
CA ALA A 317 -48.26 -45.92 24.28
C ALA A 317 -47.28 -45.08 23.47
N THR A 318 -47.76 -43.95 22.95
CA THR A 318 -47.00 -43.02 22.11
C THR A 318 -47.09 -41.60 22.67
N LYS A 319 -45.96 -40.87 22.70
CA LYS A 319 -45.89 -39.47 23.12
C LYS A 319 -44.93 -38.67 22.25
N THR A 320 -45.31 -37.44 21.91
CA THR A 320 -44.49 -36.54 21.09
C THR A 320 -43.57 -35.70 21.97
N VAL A 321 -42.30 -35.62 21.59
CA VAL A 321 -41.26 -34.83 22.25
C VAL A 321 -40.83 -33.69 21.32
N SER A 322 -40.78 -32.46 21.82
CA SER A 322 -40.32 -31.28 21.08
C SER A 322 -39.09 -30.69 21.75
N VAL A 323 -38.02 -30.47 20.97
CA VAL A 323 -36.74 -29.93 21.43
C VAL A 323 -36.56 -28.53 20.88
N SER A 324 -36.29 -27.55 21.76
CA SER A 324 -36.06 -26.14 21.40
C SER A 324 -34.60 -25.71 21.62
N PRO A 325 -34.10 -24.68 20.93
CA PRO A 325 -32.78 -24.10 21.21
C PRO A 325 -32.84 -23.13 22.41
N LEU A 326 -31.74 -23.03 23.18
CA LEU A 326 -31.64 -22.08 24.31
C LEU A 326 -31.02 -20.75 23.84
N TYR A 327 -31.86 -19.78 23.47
CA TYR A 327 -31.43 -18.45 23.04
C TYR A 327 -31.24 -17.50 24.23
N ILE A 328 -30.07 -16.87 24.30
CA ILE A 328 -29.74 -15.82 25.28
C ILE A 328 -29.76 -14.48 24.57
N THR A 329 -30.55 -13.54 25.08
CA THR A 329 -30.58 -12.16 24.60
C THR A 329 -29.90 -11.28 25.63
N PRO A 330 -28.76 -10.63 25.30
CA PRO A 330 -28.13 -9.67 26.19
C PRO A 330 -28.89 -8.33 26.14
N ASN A 331 -28.89 -7.57 27.23
CA ASN A 331 -29.44 -6.22 27.23
C ASN A 331 -28.66 -5.26 26.32
N LEU A 332 -27.35 -5.45 26.22
CA LEU A 332 -26.42 -4.64 25.43
C LEU A 332 -25.36 -5.54 24.79
N ASN A 333 -25.05 -5.31 23.52
CA ASN A 333 -23.96 -6.03 22.83
C ASN A 333 -22.58 -5.41 23.11
N ASN A 334 -22.51 -4.07 23.10
CA ASN A 334 -21.32 -3.29 23.42
C ASN A 334 -21.74 -2.10 24.31
N ILE A 335 -20.91 -1.74 25.28
CA ILE A 335 -21.11 -0.56 26.13
C ILE A 335 -19.77 0.16 26.34
N ASP A 336 -19.80 1.50 26.31
CA ASP A 336 -18.65 2.34 26.62
C ASP A 336 -18.88 2.98 27.99
N VAL A 337 -17.88 2.92 28.88
CA VAL A 337 -17.99 3.37 30.26
C VAL A 337 -16.89 4.36 30.60
N THR A 338 -17.26 5.54 31.12
CA THR A 338 -16.31 6.59 31.52
C THR A 338 -16.00 6.49 33.01
N CYS A 339 -14.76 6.20 33.38
CA CYS A 339 -14.39 5.87 34.77
C CYS A 339 -14.47 7.04 35.77
N ASN A 340 -14.57 8.29 35.31
CA ASN A 340 -14.58 9.51 36.15
C ASN A 340 -15.88 10.33 36.06
N SER A 341 -17.01 9.74 35.66
CA SER A 341 -18.29 10.45 35.59
C SER A 341 -19.05 10.41 36.94
N PRO A 342 -19.57 11.55 37.46
CA PRO A 342 -20.44 11.58 38.65
C PRO A 342 -21.68 10.69 38.52
N GLU A 343 -22.19 10.51 37.30
CA GLU A 343 -23.36 9.67 37.00
C GLU A 343 -23.09 8.18 37.27
N MET A 344 -21.84 7.72 37.08
CA MET A 344 -21.42 6.33 37.26
C MET A 344 -21.21 5.96 38.73
N GLN A 345 -20.98 6.94 39.61
CA GLN A 345 -20.93 6.72 41.06
C GLN A 345 -22.33 6.50 41.66
N THR A 346 -23.37 7.02 41.01
CA THR A 346 -24.78 6.82 41.42
C THR A 346 -25.47 5.63 40.75
N ASN A 347 -25.18 5.36 39.47
CA ASN A 347 -25.81 4.29 38.69
C ASN A 347 -24.74 3.44 37.97
N SER A 348 -24.25 2.42 38.65
CA SER A 348 -23.35 1.43 38.04
C SER A 348 -24.00 0.73 36.83
N PRO A 349 -23.27 0.51 35.73
CA PRO A 349 -23.81 -0.18 34.56
C PRO A 349 -24.18 -1.62 34.89
N LEU A 350 -25.41 -2.00 34.54
CA LEU A 350 -25.97 -3.33 34.72
C LEU A 350 -25.84 -4.11 33.41
N LEU A 351 -25.08 -5.18 33.40
CA LEU A 351 -25.07 -6.14 32.29
C LEU A 351 -26.10 -7.22 32.59
N SER A 352 -26.93 -7.60 31.63
CA SER A 352 -27.87 -8.70 31.85
C SER A 352 -28.03 -9.58 30.61
N CYS A 353 -28.23 -10.86 30.86
CA CYS A 353 -28.48 -11.88 29.84
C CYS A 353 -29.76 -12.62 30.22
N CYS A 354 -30.76 -12.51 29.35
CA CYS A 354 -32.11 -12.98 29.60
C CYS A 354 -32.51 -14.07 28.62
N ILE A 355 -33.39 -14.97 29.06
CA ILE A 355 -34.12 -15.91 28.21
C ILE A 355 -35.59 -15.50 28.12
N GLU A 356 -36.23 -15.74 26.97
CA GLU A 356 -37.61 -15.30 26.73
C GLU A 356 -38.66 -16.06 27.56
N ARG A 357 -38.35 -17.29 28.00
CA ARG A 357 -39.28 -18.16 28.73
C ARG A 357 -38.81 -18.40 30.17
N HIS A 358 -39.76 -18.43 31.11
CA HIS A 358 -39.47 -18.69 32.51
C HIS A 358 -39.10 -20.15 32.76
N LEU A 359 -37.92 -20.39 33.35
CA LEU A 359 -37.43 -21.72 33.72
C LEU A 359 -37.12 -21.76 35.21
N PRO A 360 -37.74 -22.68 35.99
CA PRO A 360 -37.61 -22.71 37.45
C PRO A 360 -36.24 -23.19 37.97
N SER A 361 -35.34 -23.67 37.10
CA SER A 361 -34.02 -24.21 37.51
C SER A 361 -32.89 -23.72 36.60
N LEU A 362 -32.81 -22.41 36.37
CA LEU A 362 -31.74 -21.79 35.59
C LEU A 362 -30.62 -21.32 36.52
N ALA A 363 -29.37 -21.67 36.21
CA ALA A 363 -28.17 -21.18 36.87
C ALA A 363 -27.40 -20.28 35.91
N GLY A 364 -26.92 -19.12 36.39
CA GLY A 364 -26.12 -18.19 35.60
C GLY A 364 -24.74 -17.96 36.19
N ASP A 365 -23.72 -17.99 35.35
CA ASP A 365 -22.34 -17.70 35.69
C ASP A 365 -21.76 -16.61 34.76
N TRP A 366 -20.75 -15.87 35.24
CA TRP A 366 -20.11 -14.79 34.50
C TRP A 366 -18.61 -14.98 34.45
N LYS A 367 -18.04 -14.97 33.24
CA LYS A 367 -16.60 -15.04 32.99
C LYS A 367 -16.12 -13.71 32.45
N VAL A 368 -15.05 -13.16 33.03
CA VAL A 368 -14.46 -11.88 32.61
C VAL A 368 -13.11 -12.12 31.96
N ASN A 369 -12.92 -11.58 30.76
CA ASN A 369 -11.66 -11.72 30.00
C ASN A 369 -11.27 -10.38 29.36
N GLY A 370 -10.20 -9.77 29.86
CA GLY A 370 -9.67 -8.49 29.38
C GLY A 370 -8.54 -7.92 30.24
N ALA A 371 -7.92 -6.83 29.78
CA ALA A 371 -6.79 -6.19 30.44
C ALA A 371 -7.16 -5.43 31.73
N ILE A 372 -8.44 -5.07 31.86
CA ILE A 372 -9.05 -4.46 33.05
C ILE A 372 -10.11 -5.46 33.53
N ASN A 373 -9.93 -6.03 34.72
CA ASN A 373 -10.88 -6.97 35.31
C ASN A 373 -11.57 -6.30 36.49
N ILE A 374 -12.75 -5.70 36.25
CA ILE A 374 -13.56 -5.07 37.31
C ILE A 374 -14.54 -6.12 37.83
N ALA A 375 -14.43 -6.44 39.12
CA ALA A 375 -15.36 -7.34 39.77
C ALA A 375 -16.73 -6.65 39.94
N GLY A 376 -17.78 -7.33 39.53
CA GLY A 376 -19.17 -6.94 39.75
C GLY A 376 -19.88 -7.86 40.74
N VAL A 377 -21.05 -7.43 41.20
CA VAL A 377 -21.96 -8.26 41.99
C VAL A 377 -22.91 -8.96 41.01
N SER A 378 -22.94 -10.29 41.04
CA SER A 378 -23.91 -11.08 40.28
C SER A 378 -25.21 -11.21 41.06
N SER A 379 -26.33 -10.96 40.39
CA SER A 379 -27.69 -11.20 40.88
C SER A 379 -28.45 -12.04 39.87
N PHE A 380 -29.50 -12.72 40.34
CA PHE A 380 -30.35 -13.54 39.48
C PHE A 380 -31.80 -13.09 39.68
N SER A 381 -32.46 -12.67 38.60
CA SER A 381 -33.84 -12.19 38.60
C SER A 381 -34.67 -13.02 37.63
N GLU A 382 -35.66 -13.79 38.10
CA GLU A 382 -36.56 -14.66 37.31
C GLU A 382 -35.92 -15.38 36.11
N ASN A 383 -35.77 -14.70 34.96
CA ASN A 383 -35.27 -15.22 33.68
C ASN A 383 -33.91 -14.66 33.23
N CYS A 384 -33.27 -13.83 34.05
CA CYS A 384 -32.07 -13.09 33.69
C CYS A 384 -30.97 -13.30 34.74
N THR A 385 -29.75 -13.51 34.26
CA THR A 385 -28.54 -13.30 35.08
C THR A 385 -28.09 -11.87 34.89
N GLU A 386 -27.86 -11.16 35.99
CA GLU A 386 -27.49 -9.76 36.03
C GLU A 386 -26.10 -9.61 36.67
N TYR A 387 -25.31 -8.67 36.16
CA TYR A 387 -23.95 -8.38 36.64
C TYR A 387 -23.76 -6.88 36.75
N LYS A 388 -23.77 -6.37 37.98
CA LYS A 388 -23.60 -4.95 38.27
C LYS A 388 -22.13 -4.63 38.49
N LEU A 389 -21.53 -3.84 37.59
CA LEU A 389 -20.11 -3.52 37.63
C LEU A 389 -19.78 -2.49 38.72
N ASN A 390 -18.84 -2.78 39.62
CA ASN A 390 -18.42 -1.83 40.65
C ASN A 390 -17.18 -1.03 40.20
N ILE A 391 -17.39 0.16 39.66
CA ILE A 391 -16.34 0.94 39.00
C ILE A 391 -15.80 2.00 39.96
N ASP A 392 -14.49 1.95 40.21
CA ASP A 392 -13.75 2.90 41.03
C ASP A 392 -12.63 3.58 40.21
N GLU A 393 -12.28 4.82 40.54
CA GLU A 393 -11.30 5.65 39.85
C GLU A 393 -9.90 5.00 39.82
N SER A 394 -9.57 4.22 40.85
CA SER A 394 -8.30 3.50 40.96
C SER A 394 -8.17 2.31 39.99
N LEU A 395 -9.28 1.80 39.46
CA LEU A 395 -9.34 0.57 38.66
C LEU A 395 -9.16 0.81 37.15
N CYS A 396 -9.17 2.07 36.70
CA CYS A 396 -8.94 2.47 35.31
C CYS A 396 -7.62 3.26 35.15
N PRO A 397 -6.46 2.59 35.08
CA PRO A 397 -5.19 3.28 34.85
C PRO A 397 -5.16 3.91 33.45
N PRO A 398 -4.55 5.09 33.28
CA PRO A 398 -4.55 5.83 32.01
C PRO A 398 -3.90 5.04 30.85
N GLU A 399 -2.91 4.20 31.16
CA GLU A 399 -2.25 3.32 30.19
C GLU A 399 -3.19 2.26 29.56
N LYS A 400 -4.26 1.89 30.26
CA LYS A 400 -5.24 0.88 29.81
C LYS A 400 -6.56 1.49 29.33
N SER A 401 -6.65 2.81 29.25
CA SER A 401 -7.84 3.51 28.71
C SER A 401 -8.11 3.09 27.26
N GLY A 402 -9.38 2.90 26.92
CA GLY A 402 -9.87 2.39 25.64
C GLY A 402 -9.64 0.89 25.39
N THR A 403 -9.20 0.12 26.40
CA THR A 403 -9.16 -1.35 26.29
C THR A 403 -10.56 -1.95 26.38
N VAL A 404 -10.78 -3.03 25.62
CA VAL A 404 -12.05 -3.76 25.61
C VAL A 404 -11.93 -4.97 26.54
N THR A 405 -12.87 -5.10 27.46
CA THR A 405 -13.03 -6.26 28.34
C THR A 405 -14.30 -7.00 27.95
N THR A 406 -14.20 -8.31 27.76
CA THR A 406 -15.33 -9.16 27.39
C THR A 406 -15.89 -9.83 28.64
N TYR A 407 -17.18 -9.60 28.89
CA TYR A 407 -17.96 -10.24 29.93
C TYR A 407 -18.84 -11.30 29.27
N THR A 408 -18.61 -12.56 29.58
CA THR A 408 -19.35 -13.70 29.04
C THR A 408 -20.35 -14.18 30.08
N CYS A 409 -21.64 -14.05 29.80
CA CYS A 409 -22.69 -14.66 30.60
C CYS A 409 -22.93 -16.10 30.09
N GLU A 410 -22.91 -17.08 30.98
CA GLU A 410 -23.20 -18.48 30.69
C GLU A 410 -24.44 -18.89 31.48
N LEU A 411 -25.49 -19.34 30.78
CA LEU A 411 -26.71 -19.85 31.40
C LEU A 411 -26.76 -21.37 31.23
N GLN A 412 -27.03 -22.06 32.33
CA GLN A 412 -27.15 -23.51 32.40
C GLN A 412 -28.55 -23.90 32.92
N SER A 413 -29.22 -24.82 32.21
CA SER A 413 -30.45 -25.46 32.71
C SER A 413 -30.13 -26.48 33.81
N GLY A 414 -31.08 -26.74 34.70
CA GLY A 414 -31.00 -27.82 35.70
C GLY A 414 -30.87 -29.23 35.12
N HIS A 415 -30.93 -29.40 33.78
CA HIS A 415 -30.90 -30.68 33.09
C HIS A 415 -29.78 -30.82 32.04
N GLY A 416 -28.87 -29.84 31.93
CA GLY A 416 -27.59 -29.98 31.24
C GLY A 416 -27.37 -29.07 30.02
N ALA A 417 -28.41 -28.44 29.46
CA ALA A 417 -28.26 -27.45 28.39
C ALA A 417 -27.44 -26.24 28.86
N ARG A 418 -26.52 -25.78 28.02
CA ARG A 418 -25.64 -24.62 28.26
C ARG A 418 -25.63 -23.72 27.04
N SER A 419 -25.73 -22.42 27.28
CA SER A 419 -25.57 -21.39 26.26
C SER A 419 -24.79 -20.22 26.85
N SER A 420 -24.02 -19.51 26.03
CA SER A 420 -23.19 -18.39 26.50
C SER A 420 -23.22 -17.23 25.51
N GLN A 421 -23.22 -16.01 26.01
CA GLN A 421 -23.21 -14.79 25.21
C GLN A 421 -22.16 -13.80 25.72
N ASN A 422 -21.50 -13.10 24.79
CA ASN A 422 -20.45 -12.13 25.11
C ASN A 422 -20.98 -10.69 25.05
N ILE A 423 -20.64 -9.90 26.06
CA ILE A 423 -20.88 -8.46 26.14
C ILE A 423 -19.51 -7.76 26.19
N ARG A 424 -19.27 -6.79 25.31
CA ARG A 424 -17.99 -6.04 25.28
C ARG A 424 -18.13 -4.69 25.99
N VAL A 425 -17.27 -4.45 26.97
CA VAL A 425 -17.22 -3.21 27.75
C VAL A 425 -15.91 -2.49 27.42
N THR A 426 -15.99 -1.25 26.90
CA THR A 426 -14.81 -0.39 26.71
C THR A 426 -14.71 0.59 27.86
N TYR A 427 -13.57 0.60 28.58
CA TYR A 427 -13.33 1.55 29.66
C TYR A 427 -12.58 2.78 29.13
N LEU A 428 -13.16 3.97 29.29
CA LEU A 428 -12.61 5.24 28.84
C LEU A 428 -12.30 6.12 30.07
N ARG A 429 -11.22 6.89 29.97
CA ARG A 429 -10.78 7.83 31.01
C ARG A 429 -10.51 9.19 30.38
N THR A 430 -11.01 10.24 31.03
CA THR A 430 -10.68 11.63 30.67
C THR A 430 -9.18 11.83 30.81
N ALA A 431 -8.52 12.22 29.71
CA ALA A 431 -7.08 12.35 29.68
C ALA A 431 -6.66 13.65 30.38
N HIS A 432 -5.60 13.59 31.19
CA HIS A 432 -4.93 14.79 31.65
C HIS A 432 -3.99 15.29 30.54
N VAL A 433 -4.45 16.33 29.84
CA VAL A 433 -3.65 16.98 28.79
C VAL A 433 -2.88 18.15 29.41
N THR A 434 -1.63 18.33 28.99
CA THR A 434 -0.76 19.46 29.37
C THR A 434 -0.09 20.03 28.12
N ILE A 435 0.13 21.34 28.07
CA ILE A 435 0.91 21.99 27.00
C ILE A 435 2.15 22.64 27.62
N LEU A 436 3.32 22.23 27.14
CA LEU A 436 4.61 22.83 27.45
C LEU A 436 5.06 23.71 26.28
N SER A 437 5.52 24.92 26.58
CA SER A 437 6.10 25.83 25.60
C SER A 437 7.62 25.82 25.72
N SER A 438 8.32 25.79 24.59
CA SER A 438 9.78 25.96 24.52
C SER A 438 10.26 27.38 24.87
N ILE A 439 9.34 28.35 24.88
CA ILE A 439 9.63 29.76 25.15
C ILE A 439 8.66 30.34 26.19
N ASN A 440 9.13 31.34 26.93
CA ASN A 440 8.26 32.20 27.72
C ASN A 440 7.66 33.28 26.79
N SER A 441 6.37 33.19 26.47
CA SER A 441 5.63 34.23 25.72
C SER A 441 5.88 35.61 26.35
N PRO A 442 6.11 36.69 25.56
CA PRO A 442 5.90 36.86 24.11
C PRO A 442 7.02 36.33 23.18
N VAL A 443 6.69 36.08 21.90
CA VAL A 443 7.63 35.73 20.81
C VAL A 443 7.71 36.86 19.77
N SER A 444 8.86 37.05 19.14
CA SER A 444 8.99 38.01 18.05
C SER A 444 8.60 37.39 16.70
N GLU A 445 7.96 38.18 15.85
CA GLU A 445 7.70 37.81 14.45
C GLU A 445 9.00 37.41 13.73
N GLY A 446 8.93 36.41 12.85
CA GLY A 446 10.08 35.82 12.17
C GLY A 446 10.85 34.75 12.96
N HIS A 447 10.57 34.55 14.25
CA HIS A 447 11.28 33.59 15.09
C HIS A 447 10.50 32.28 15.27
N SER A 448 11.22 31.19 15.54
CA SER A 448 10.61 29.88 15.76
C SER A 448 10.18 29.67 17.21
N PHE A 449 9.17 28.83 17.41
CA PHE A 449 8.81 28.27 18.70
C PHE A 449 8.15 26.91 18.55
N THR A 450 8.19 26.13 19.62
CA THR A 450 7.61 24.79 19.70
C THR A 450 6.69 24.69 20.90
N LEU A 451 5.50 24.11 20.68
CA LEU A 451 4.55 23.70 21.71
C LEU A 451 4.47 22.17 21.74
N THR A 452 4.58 21.59 22.92
CA THR A 452 4.47 20.15 23.13
C THR A 452 3.25 19.87 23.99
N CYS A 453 2.25 19.24 23.39
CA CYS A 453 1.05 18.79 24.06
C CYS A 453 1.20 17.32 24.45
N GLY A 454 1.17 17.02 25.74
CA GLY A 454 1.28 15.67 26.29
C GLY A 454 -0.03 15.21 26.91
N SER A 455 -0.33 13.93 26.74
CA SER A 455 -1.46 13.23 27.35
C SER A 455 -0.95 12.04 28.16
N ASP A 456 -1.56 11.78 29.31
CA ASP A 456 -1.34 10.57 30.10
C ASP A 456 -1.99 9.32 29.46
N VAL A 457 -2.99 9.51 28.60
CA VAL A 457 -3.66 8.46 27.81
C VAL A 457 -3.05 8.36 26.41
N SER A 458 -2.64 7.15 26.01
CA SER A 458 -2.06 6.84 24.69
C SER A 458 -3.03 6.32 23.65
N ASN A 459 -4.21 5.88 24.08
CA ASN A 459 -5.26 5.38 23.20
C ASN A 459 -6.20 6.51 22.76
N TYR A 460 -5.76 7.31 21.80
CA TYR A 460 -6.53 8.40 21.19
C TYR A 460 -6.80 8.12 19.71
N ASP A 461 -7.93 8.63 19.20
CA ASP A 461 -8.31 8.50 17.79
C ASP A 461 -7.64 9.57 16.93
N HIS A 462 -7.72 10.83 17.38
CA HIS A 462 -7.09 11.96 16.72
C HIS A 462 -6.73 13.07 17.72
N ILE A 463 -5.82 13.96 17.29
CA ILE A 463 -5.38 15.14 18.04
C ILE A 463 -5.66 16.36 17.17
N SER A 464 -6.26 17.40 17.73
CA SER A 464 -6.49 18.66 17.03
C SER A 464 -5.82 19.84 17.75
N TRP A 465 -5.30 20.77 16.96
CA TRP A 465 -4.76 22.04 17.44
C TRP A 465 -5.64 23.18 16.91
N LYS A 466 -6.04 24.08 17.81
CA LYS A 466 -6.82 25.28 17.48
C LYS A 466 -6.16 26.51 18.08
N ILE A 467 -6.28 27.65 17.41
CA ILE A 467 -5.85 28.96 17.91
C ILE A 467 -7.09 29.83 18.06
N GLN A 468 -7.37 30.25 19.28
CA GLN A 468 -8.45 31.17 19.59
C GLN A 468 -7.90 32.59 19.72
N SER A 469 -8.39 33.50 18.87
CA SER A 469 -8.05 34.93 18.88
C SER A 469 -9.35 35.75 18.91
N GLY A 470 -9.71 36.25 20.09
CA GLY A 470 -11.03 36.85 20.33
C GLY A 470 -12.16 35.83 20.16
N ASN A 471 -13.13 36.13 19.29
CA ASN A 471 -14.24 35.22 18.94
C ASN A 471 -13.90 34.24 17.80
N ASN A 472 -12.77 34.43 17.10
CA ASN A 472 -12.42 33.58 15.97
C ASN A 472 -11.55 32.42 16.45
N THR A 473 -11.94 31.20 16.06
CA THR A 473 -11.16 29.98 16.31
C THR A 473 -10.67 29.45 14.98
N LYS A 474 -9.34 29.37 14.83
CA LYS A 474 -8.67 28.84 13.64
C LYS A 474 -8.18 27.43 13.93
N THR A 475 -8.37 26.50 13.00
CA THR A 475 -7.80 25.14 13.12
C THR A 475 -6.40 25.14 12.51
N VAL A 476 -5.42 24.62 13.23
CA VAL A 476 -4.05 24.47 12.73
C VAL A 476 -3.98 23.16 11.94
N ASP A 477 -4.12 23.24 10.61
CA ASP A 477 -4.00 22.09 9.71
C ASP A 477 -2.72 22.19 8.89
N CYS A 478 -1.64 21.66 9.45
CA CYS A 478 -0.30 21.74 8.88
C CYS A 478 0.46 20.42 9.12
N GLY A 479 0.50 19.60 8.07
CA GLY A 479 1.07 18.24 8.12
C GLY A 479 2.59 18.19 8.34
N THR A 480 3.31 19.29 8.12
CA THR A 480 4.78 19.36 8.31
C THR A 480 5.19 19.93 9.67
N CYS A 481 4.34 20.74 10.30
CA CYS A 481 4.64 21.37 11.60
C CYS A 481 4.08 20.60 12.79
N ILE A 482 3.07 19.74 12.61
CA ILE A 482 2.52 18.88 13.67
C ILE A 482 3.13 17.49 13.55
N LYS A 483 3.77 17.02 14.63
CA LYS A 483 4.25 15.64 14.75
C LYS A 483 3.58 14.96 15.92
N ASN A 484 2.83 13.90 15.61
CA ASN A 484 2.14 13.09 16.61
C ASN A 484 2.94 11.82 16.90
N SER A 485 3.08 11.48 18.17
CA SER A 485 3.65 10.22 18.65
C SER A 485 2.64 9.52 19.55
N LYS A 486 2.47 8.20 19.36
CA LYS A 486 1.61 7.38 20.23
C LYS A 486 2.32 6.97 21.52
N PHE A 487 3.65 6.88 21.52
CA PHE A 487 4.44 6.37 22.65
C PHE A 487 5.72 7.21 22.82
N PRO A 488 5.77 8.17 23.77
CA PRO A 488 4.67 8.65 24.62
C PRO A 488 3.62 9.45 23.82
N ALA A 489 2.38 9.51 24.32
CA ALA A 489 1.23 10.17 23.70
C ALA A 489 1.42 11.69 23.67
N THR A 490 2.00 12.17 22.58
CA THR A 490 2.47 13.55 22.47
C THR A 490 2.22 14.11 21.08
N SER A 491 1.84 15.38 21.01
CA SER A 491 1.75 16.15 19.78
C SER A 491 2.64 17.37 19.87
N VAL A 492 3.58 17.50 18.95
CA VAL A 492 4.54 18.60 18.91
C VAL A 492 4.19 19.51 17.73
N LEU A 493 3.77 20.73 18.02
CA LEU A 493 3.55 21.80 17.05
C LEU A 493 4.82 22.66 16.97
N THR A 494 5.47 22.68 15.80
CA THR A 494 6.70 23.44 15.56
C THR A 494 6.45 24.55 14.53
N VAL A 495 6.44 25.80 14.99
CA VAL A 495 6.33 26.97 14.13
C VAL A 495 7.74 27.46 13.80
N LYS A 496 8.15 27.40 12.53
CA LYS A 496 9.48 27.84 12.09
C LYS A 496 9.62 29.36 12.04
N THR A 497 8.56 30.04 11.59
CA THR A 497 8.53 31.48 11.41
C THR A 497 7.20 32.00 11.95
N ALA A 498 7.20 32.57 13.16
CA ALA A 498 6.00 33.14 13.75
C ALA A 498 5.54 34.38 12.97
N THR A 499 4.25 34.45 12.64
CA THR A 499 3.57 35.62 12.06
C THR A 499 2.48 36.10 13.01
N GLN A 500 1.88 37.26 12.75
CA GLN A 500 0.77 37.77 13.56
C GLN A 500 -0.42 36.79 13.65
N ASP A 501 -0.63 35.94 12.65
CA ASP A 501 -1.70 34.94 12.65
C ASP A 501 -1.51 33.81 13.68
N TRP A 502 -0.29 33.63 14.18
CA TRP A 502 0.03 32.69 15.25
C TRP A 502 -0.16 33.29 16.66
N SER A 503 -0.60 34.54 16.76
CA SER A 503 -0.91 35.17 18.06
C SER A 503 -2.31 34.74 18.55
N GLY A 504 -2.38 34.10 19.71
CA GLY A 504 -3.65 33.63 20.28
C GLY A 504 -3.50 32.58 21.38
N THR A 505 -4.63 32.05 21.82
CA THR A 505 -4.70 30.95 22.79
C THR A 505 -4.77 29.63 22.04
N TYR A 506 -3.71 28.84 22.15
CA TYR A 506 -3.62 27.51 21.58
C TYR A 506 -4.40 26.54 22.43
N ILE A 507 -5.23 25.73 21.81
CA ILE A 507 -6.01 24.67 22.43
C ILE A 507 -5.59 23.38 21.72
N CYS A 508 -5.01 22.45 22.49
CA CYS A 508 -4.71 21.11 22.01
C CYS A 508 -5.75 20.17 22.60
N THR A 509 -6.45 19.42 21.74
CA THR A 509 -7.49 18.48 22.13
C THR A 509 -7.12 17.07 21.70
N PHE A 510 -7.05 16.15 22.66
CA PHE A 510 -7.01 14.71 22.43
C PHE A 510 -8.44 14.18 22.43
N SER A 511 -8.82 13.49 21.35
CA SER A 511 -10.15 12.91 21.20
C SER A 511 -10.07 11.39 21.25
N GLN A 512 -10.84 10.79 22.15
CA GLN A 512 -10.99 9.34 22.36
C GLN A 512 -12.48 8.98 22.26
N LYS A 513 -12.89 8.40 21.12
CA LYS A 513 -14.28 8.20 20.71
C LYS A 513 -15.10 9.49 20.81
N HIS A 514 -15.85 9.65 21.90
CA HIS A 514 -16.71 10.80 22.18
C HIS A 514 -16.18 11.68 23.33
N LEU A 515 -15.08 11.28 23.99
CA LEU A 515 -14.43 12.05 25.04
C LEU A 515 -13.36 12.96 24.43
N GLU A 516 -13.47 14.25 24.69
CA GLU A 516 -12.46 15.23 24.31
C GLU A 516 -11.80 15.77 25.59
N SER A 517 -10.48 15.74 25.62
CA SER A 517 -9.69 16.33 26.71
C SER A 517 -8.75 17.37 26.11
N SER A 518 -8.74 18.57 26.68
CA SER A 518 -7.98 19.68 26.12
C SER A 518 -7.21 20.46 27.17
N ALA A 519 -6.13 21.08 26.73
CA ALA A 519 -5.37 22.05 27.49
C ALA A 519 -5.14 23.29 26.63
N ASN A 520 -4.82 24.42 27.26
CA ASN A 520 -4.57 25.66 26.54
C ASN A 520 -3.33 26.41 27.02
N VAL A 521 -2.75 27.21 26.11
CA VAL A 521 -1.62 28.12 26.38
C VAL A 521 -1.70 29.34 25.47
N THR A 522 -1.41 30.53 25.97
CA THR A 522 -1.47 31.77 25.18
C THR A 522 -0.09 32.21 24.71
N ILE A 523 0.07 32.37 23.40
CA ILE A 523 1.29 32.93 22.78
C ILE A 523 0.95 34.28 22.18
N THR A 524 1.76 35.28 22.49
CA THR A 524 1.63 36.63 21.94
C THR A 524 2.79 36.89 20.98
N VAL A 525 2.48 37.21 19.73
CA VAL A 525 3.49 37.51 18.70
C VAL A 525 3.68 39.03 18.60
N VAL A 526 4.88 39.52 18.87
CA VAL A 526 5.26 40.93 18.78
C VAL A 526 5.84 41.20 17.39
N SER A 527 5.33 42.23 16.71
CA SER A 527 5.75 42.54 15.34
C SER A 527 7.23 42.87 15.25
N LEU A 528 7.86 42.44 14.15
CA LEU A 528 9.23 42.76 13.79
C LEU A 528 9.33 42.72 12.25
N PRO A 529 9.93 43.71 11.59
CA PRO A 529 9.97 43.73 10.13
C PRO A 529 10.80 42.55 9.60
N LEU A 530 10.27 41.78 8.66
CA LEU A 530 11.05 40.74 8.00
C LEU A 530 12.19 41.36 7.20
N LYS A 531 13.36 40.71 7.20
CA LYS A 531 14.58 41.19 6.53
C LYS A 531 14.34 41.63 5.08
N GLN A 532 13.57 40.83 4.32
CA GLN A 532 13.22 41.09 2.91
C GLN A 532 12.23 42.24 2.69
N ASN A 533 11.53 42.68 3.74
CA ASN A 533 10.57 43.78 3.69
C ASN A 533 11.19 45.13 4.08
N ILE A 534 12.49 45.15 4.44
CA ILE A 534 13.23 46.38 4.74
C ILE A 534 13.81 46.91 3.42
N LEU A 535 13.23 48.00 2.92
CA LEU A 535 13.77 48.73 1.78
C LEU A 535 15.05 49.45 2.19
N ILE A 536 16.12 49.33 1.41
CA ILE A 536 17.36 50.09 1.61
C ILE A 536 17.67 50.90 0.35
N ASP A 537 18.02 52.17 0.52
CA ASP A 537 18.45 53.07 -0.57
C ASP A 537 19.70 53.86 -0.15
N PRO A 538 20.81 53.76 -0.90
CA PRO A 538 21.08 52.84 -2.01
C PRO A 538 21.36 51.40 -1.51
N ILE A 539 21.25 50.40 -2.40
CA ILE A 539 21.70 49.02 -2.12
C ILE A 539 23.21 48.92 -2.30
N ALA A 540 23.72 49.47 -3.40
CA ALA A 540 25.15 49.63 -3.64
C ALA A 540 25.42 50.93 -4.38
N ALA A 541 26.35 51.74 -3.90
CA ALA A 541 26.68 53.02 -4.52
C ALA A 541 28.17 53.34 -4.38
N SER A 542 28.69 54.18 -5.28
CA SER A 542 29.99 54.82 -5.07
C SER A 542 29.76 56.15 -4.34
N ILE A 543 30.63 56.46 -3.38
CA ILE A 543 30.54 57.67 -2.54
C ILE A 543 31.85 58.44 -2.61
N GLN A 544 31.74 59.77 -2.60
CA GLN A 544 32.90 60.66 -2.65
C GLN A 544 33.39 61.00 -1.24
N CYS A 545 34.71 61.03 -1.06
CA CYS A 545 35.34 61.44 0.20
C CYS A 545 34.89 62.85 0.63
N LYS A 546 34.62 63.05 1.94
CA LYS A 546 34.12 64.31 2.55
C LYS A 546 32.79 64.83 2.01
N VAL A 547 32.11 64.10 1.13
CA VAL A 547 30.76 64.42 0.66
C VAL A 547 29.76 63.60 1.47
N GLN A 548 28.62 64.22 1.76
CA GLN A 548 27.54 63.57 2.50
C GLN A 548 26.76 62.62 1.59
N GLN A 549 26.67 61.35 1.97
CA GLN A 549 25.83 60.34 1.33
C GLN A 549 24.62 60.05 2.21
N THR A 550 23.41 60.24 1.67
CA THR A 550 22.17 59.84 2.33
C THR A 550 22.00 58.32 2.24
N LEU A 551 21.75 57.69 3.39
CA LEU A 551 21.38 56.29 3.55
C LEU A 551 19.97 56.23 4.13
N GLU A 552 19.08 55.45 3.52
CA GLU A 552 17.68 55.35 3.92
C GLU A 552 17.29 53.87 4.11
N CYS A 553 16.58 53.58 5.20
CA CYS A 553 15.92 52.30 5.43
C CYS A 553 14.44 52.53 5.67
N CYS A 554 13.57 51.92 4.86
CA CYS A 554 12.13 52.08 4.97
C CYS A 554 11.42 50.76 5.25
N ILE A 555 10.32 50.86 6.00
CA ILE A 555 9.35 49.78 6.24
C ILE A 555 7.93 50.30 5.95
N ARG A 556 6.97 49.40 5.75
CA ARG A 556 5.55 49.80 5.58
C ARG A 556 5.01 50.48 6.83
N ALA A 557 4.19 51.51 6.63
CA ALA A 557 3.61 52.34 7.68
C ALA A 557 2.41 51.70 8.40
N ASN A 558 2.02 50.48 8.03
CA ASN A 558 0.96 49.69 8.65
C ASN A 558 1.36 49.02 9.97
N THR A 559 2.59 49.24 10.44
CA THR A 559 3.11 48.68 11.69
C THR A 559 2.61 49.47 12.89
N MET A 560 1.95 48.78 13.85
CA MET A 560 1.48 49.38 15.11
C MET A 560 2.59 49.51 16.16
N GLU A 561 3.70 48.81 15.97
CA GLU A 561 4.86 48.80 16.88
C GLU A 561 5.81 49.96 16.56
N ASP A 562 6.32 50.63 17.59
CA ASP A 562 7.35 51.66 17.42
C ASP A 562 8.75 51.05 17.65
N TYR A 563 9.48 50.86 16.56
CA TYR A 563 10.79 50.22 16.58
C TYR A 563 11.89 51.20 16.98
N THR A 564 12.84 50.73 17.79
CA THR A 564 14.12 51.44 17.97
C THR A 564 15.03 51.07 16.80
N VAL A 565 15.39 52.06 15.98
CA VAL A 565 16.20 51.84 14.77
C VAL A 565 17.57 52.48 14.91
N MET A 566 18.62 51.73 14.56
CA MET A 566 20.00 52.20 14.51
C MET A 566 20.63 51.91 13.15
N PHE A 567 21.34 52.89 12.60
CA PHE A 567 22.29 52.64 11.51
C PHE A 567 23.61 52.13 12.10
N VAL A 568 24.13 51.06 11.51
CA VAL A 568 25.47 50.55 11.81
C VAL A 568 26.31 50.72 10.56
N VAL A 569 27.38 51.52 10.64
CA VAL A 569 28.35 51.68 9.56
C VAL A 569 29.68 51.14 10.05
N GLN A 570 30.17 50.07 9.42
CA GLN A 570 31.27 49.23 9.91
C GLN A 570 31.03 48.73 11.36
N GLN A 571 31.46 49.47 12.38
CA GLN A 571 31.31 49.16 13.80
C GLN A 571 30.61 50.26 14.61
N ASN A 572 30.45 51.46 14.04
CA ASN A 572 29.85 52.59 14.73
C ASN A 572 28.32 52.54 14.61
N ARG A 573 27.63 52.86 15.71
CA ARG A 573 26.17 52.81 15.81
C ARG A 573 25.59 54.21 15.97
N PHE A 574 24.58 54.53 15.18
CA PHE A 574 23.93 55.83 15.15
C PHE A 574 22.42 55.65 15.28
N GLN A 575 21.82 56.28 16.29
CA GLN A 575 20.37 56.26 16.47
C GLN A 575 19.71 57.28 15.54
N VAL A 576 18.56 56.92 14.97
CA VAL A 576 17.95 57.63 13.85
C VAL A 576 16.48 57.89 14.10
N GLY A 577 16.00 59.06 13.70
CA GLY A 577 14.59 59.42 13.77
C GLY A 577 13.75 58.79 12.65
N LYS A 578 12.46 58.59 12.93
CA LYS A 578 11.44 58.09 12.01
C LYS A 578 10.87 59.24 11.18
N LYS A 579 10.81 59.10 9.85
CA LYS A 579 10.17 60.04 8.91
C LYS A 579 9.12 59.32 8.07
N LYS A 580 7.90 59.85 8.00
CA LYS A 580 6.83 59.30 7.14
C LYS A 580 6.98 59.81 5.71
N LYS A 581 7.03 58.90 4.72
CA LYS A 581 7.16 59.17 3.28
C LYS A 581 6.10 58.35 2.54
N GLY A 582 4.95 58.95 2.25
CA GLY A 582 3.79 58.22 1.75
C GLY A 582 3.31 57.14 2.74
N ASN A 583 3.18 55.90 2.27
CA ASN A 583 2.86 54.70 3.07
C ASN A 583 4.08 54.03 3.73
N LEU A 584 5.23 54.70 3.80
CA LEU A 584 6.45 54.17 4.39
C LEU A 584 6.91 54.95 5.62
N PHE A 585 7.46 54.25 6.60
CA PHE A 585 8.28 54.81 7.65
C PHE A 585 9.75 54.62 7.29
N CYS A 586 10.44 55.72 7.01
CA CYS A 586 11.82 55.76 6.57
C CYS A 586 12.72 56.36 7.65
N TYR A 587 13.85 55.73 7.88
CA TYR A 587 14.90 56.14 8.80
C TYR A 587 16.07 56.59 7.94
N ILE A 588 16.45 57.86 8.06
CA ILE A 588 17.42 58.49 7.17
C ILE A 588 18.66 58.88 7.98
N TYR A 589 19.82 58.39 7.56
CA TYR A 589 21.10 58.78 8.12
C TYR A 589 22.00 59.32 7.01
N ASN A 590 22.52 60.53 7.21
CA ASN A 590 23.44 61.14 6.28
C ASN A 590 24.88 60.86 6.72
N TYR A 591 25.55 59.93 6.05
CA TYR A 591 26.91 59.52 6.36
C TYR A 591 27.94 60.40 5.66
N THR A 592 29.02 60.73 6.35
CA THR A 592 30.19 61.41 5.77
C THR A 592 31.44 60.69 6.26
N GLU A 593 32.24 60.16 5.33
CA GLU A 593 33.54 59.59 5.66
C GLU A 593 34.56 60.71 5.85
N THR A 594 35.15 60.78 7.04
CA THR A 594 36.08 61.86 7.43
C THR A 594 37.51 61.37 7.66
N GLU A 595 37.74 60.07 7.80
CA GLU A 595 39.07 59.48 8.07
C GLU A 595 39.55 58.56 6.93
N HIS A 596 40.84 58.65 6.59
CA HIS A 596 41.53 57.71 5.69
C HIS A 596 40.83 57.41 4.35
N CYS A 597 40.66 58.43 3.51
CA CYS A 597 40.09 58.34 2.16
C CYS A 597 41.02 57.63 1.14
N LYS A 598 41.27 56.34 1.35
CA LYS A 598 41.80 55.42 0.34
C LYS A 598 40.63 54.60 -0.22
N GLU A 599 40.80 54.02 -1.41
CA GLU A 599 39.82 53.08 -1.97
C GLU A 599 39.50 51.99 -0.93
N LYS A 600 38.26 51.98 -0.45
CA LYS A 600 37.77 51.03 0.55
C LYS A 600 36.31 50.75 0.31
N LYS A 601 35.94 49.47 0.48
CA LYS A 601 34.55 49.04 0.52
C LYS A 601 34.04 49.20 1.95
N LEU A 602 33.02 50.01 2.15
CA LEU A 602 32.31 50.16 3.42
C LEU A 602 31.00 49.35 3.37
N SER A 603 30.59 48.86 4.53
CA SER A 603 29.30 48.20 4.70
C SER A 603 28.50 48.93 5.77
N ALA A 604 27.25 49.23 5.44
CA ALA A 604 26.28 49.80 6.35
C ALA A 604 25.01 48.94 6.37
N PHE A 605 24.28 48.92 7.48
CA PHE A 605 22.97 48.27 7.57
C PHE A 605 22.14 48.93 8.66
N CYS A 606 20.82 48.72 8.59
CA CYS A 606 19.88 49.16 9.61
C CYS A 606 19.54 48.02 10.55
N ARG A 607 19.47 48.33 11.83
CA ARG A 607 19.09 47.42 12.90
C ARG A 607 17.77 47.90 13.50
N PHE A 608 16.72 47.11 13.34
CA PHE A 608 15.41 47.37 13.95
C PHE A 608 15.28 46.51 15.19
N ILE A 609 14.88 47.11 16.31
CA ILE A 609 14.69 46.46 17.60
C ILE A 609 13.25 46.70 18.06
N ASN A 610 12.53 45.64 18.43
CA ASN A 610 11.17 45.74 18.97
C ASN A 610 11.17 45.93 20.50
N ARG A 611 10.00 46.09 21.11
CA ARG A 611 9.88 46.36 22.56
C ARG A 611 10.37 45.21 23.47
N ILE A 612 10.50 43.99 22.95
CA ILE A 612 10.98 42.81 23.69
C ILE A 612 12.48 42.55 23.47
N GLY A 613 13.18 43.47 22.80
CA GLY A 613 14.63 43.43 22.63
C GLY A 613 15.14 42.52 21.50
N TYR A 614 14.24 41.93 20.71
CA TYR A 614 14.61 41.16 19.53
C TYR A 614 14.95 42.11 18.38
N GLU A 615 15.90 41.69 17.54
CA GLU A 615 16.44 42.53 16.48
C GLU A 615 16.43 41.85 15.11
N VAL A 616 16.31 42.67 14.07
CA VAL A 616 16.50 42.27 12.68
C VAL A 616 17.46 43.26 12.02
N LYS A 617 18.39 42.72 11.23
CA LYS A 617 19.34 43.49 10.44
C LYS A 617 18.89 43.49 8.98
N SER A 618 18.88 44.66 8.35
CA SER A 618 18.66 44.78 6.91
C SER A 618 19.76 44.05 6.12
N GLU A 619 19.57 43.91 4.80
CA GLU A 619 20.70 43.62 3.92
C GLU A 619 21.77 44.71 4.01
N ASN A 620 23.00 44.34 3.67
CA ASN A 620 24.15 45.23 3.73
C ASN A 620 24.13 46.22 2.55
N ILE A 621 24.03 47.50 2.88
CA ILE A 621 24.33 48.60 1.97
C ILE A 621 25.83 48.59 1.70
N THR A 622 26.20 48.52 0.43
CA THR A 622 27.60 48.50 -0.01
C THR A 622 28.01 49.87 -0.54
N LEU A 623 28.98 50.51 0.09
CA LEU A 623 29.49 51.80 -0.35
C LEU A 623 30.94 51.67 -0.81
N HIS A 624 31.23 52.17 -2.01
CA HIS A 624 32.58 52.19 -2.58
C HIS A 624 33.14 53.60 -2.52
N LEU A 625 34.17 53.84 -1.70
CA LEU A 625 34.80 55.15 -1.64
C LEU A 625 35.62 55.40 -2.91
N ILE A 626 35.37 56.53 -3.57
CA ILE A 626 36.13 56.98 -4.75
C ILE A 626 36.78 58.36 -4.52
N PRO A 627 38.00 58.59 -5.05
CA PRO A 627 38.61 59.91 -5.10
C PRO A 627 37.84 60.87 -6.02
N ASP A 628 37.94 62.17 -5.76
CA ASP A 628 37.27 63.23 -6.56
C ASP A 628 37.72 63.23 -8.04
N GLU A 629 39.01 62.99 -8.29
CA GLU A 629 39.61 62.99 -9.62
C GLU A 629 39.09 61.86 -10.55
N GLU A 630 38.45 60.82 -9.98
CA GLU A 630 37.99 59.64 -10.71
C GLU A 630 36.47 59.63 -10.97
N VAL A 631 35.75 60.67 -10.56
CA VAL A 631 34.30 60.78 -10.78
C VAL A 631 34.01 61.00 -12.27
N SER A 632 33.29 60.05 -12.90
CA SER A 632 32.86 60.13 -14.31
C SER A 632 31.37 60.45 -14.43
N CYS A 633 30.53 59.69 -13.72
CA CYS A 633 29.09 59.90 -13.65
C CYS A 633 28.74 60.65 -12.36
N SER A 634 28.02 61.77 -12.49
CA SER A 634 27.52 62.55 -11.36
C SER A 634 26.20 63.23 -11.75
N ASP A 635 25.09 62.69 -11.25
CA ASP A 635 23.74 63.22 -11.47
C ASP A 635 22.85 62.99 -10.23
N SER A 636 21.54 63.18 -10.36
CA SER A 636 20.57 62.95 -9.29
C SER A 636 20.45 61.48 -8.84
N LEU A 637 20.96 60.52 -9.62
CA LEU A 637 20.99 59.10 -9.24
C LEU A 637 22.16 58.82 -8.30
N GLY A 638 23.32 59.42 -8.56
CA GLY A 638 24.49 59.32 -7.69
C GLY A 638 25.80 59.53 -8.43
N ILE A 639 26.90 59.20 -7.75
CA ILE A 639 28.27 59.44 -8.20
C ILE A 639 28.95 58.10 -8.51
N GLY A 640 29.82 58.03 -9.52
CA GLY A 640 30.58 56.83 -9.86
C GLY A 640 31.68 57.05 -10.91
N ARG A 641 32.69 56.17 -10.94
CA ARG A 641 33.71 56.13 -12.00
C ARG A 641 33.22 55.38 -13.23
N GLU A 642 33.93 55.52 -14.34
CA GLU A 642 33.60 54.79 -15.57
C GLU A 642 33.57 53.28 -15.32
N GLY A 643 32.49 52.61 -15.71
CA GLY A 643 32.27 51.18 -15.45
C GLY A 643 31.77 50.83 -14.04
N SER A 644 31.67 51.78 -13.10
CA SER A 644 31.05 51.55 -11.79
C SER A 644 29.59 51.14 -11.91
N THR A 645 29.12 50.39 -10.91
CA THR A 645 27.72 50.00 -10.78
C THR A 645 27.06 50.76 -9.62
N LEU A 646 25.81 51.16 -9.85
CA LEU A 646 24.91 51.75 -8.85
C LEU A 646 23.66 50.87 -8.81
N ILE A 647 23.31 50.38 -7.63
CA ILE A 647 22.14 49.54 -7.42
C ILE A 647 21.18 50.29 -6.50
N LYS A 648 19.99 50.57 -7.04
CA LYS A 648 18.90 51.23 -6.31
C LYS A 648 17.68 50.32 -6.20
N PRO A 649 16.86 50.48 -5.16
CA PRO A 649 15.59 49.76 -5.06
C PRO A 649 14.61 50.23 -6.14
N CYS A 650 13.58 49.43 -6.40
CA CYS A 650 12.53 49.76 -7.35
C CYS A 650 11.50 50.73 -6.76
N THR A 651 11.58 52.00 -7.16
CA THR A 651 10.60 53.04 -6.79
C THR A 651 9.79 53.46 -8.01
N GLU A 652 8.48 53.24 -8.00
CA GLU A 652 7.55 53.80 -8.99
C GLU A 652 6.84 55.04 -8.42
N LEU A 653 6.84 56.14 -9.18
CA LEU A 653 6.28 57.42 -8.75
C LEU A 653 4.75 57.43 -8.56
N ASN A 654 4.01 56.46 -9.13
CA ASN A 654 2.55 56.46 -9.18
C ASN A 654 1.87 55.43 -8.26
N ASN A 655 2.62 54.72 -7.41
CA ASN A 655 2.08 53.65 -6.58
C ASN A 655 1.87 54.11 -5.12
N ALA A 656 0.70 53.81 -4.54
CA ALA A 656 0.32 54.23 -3.19
C ALA A 656 1.24 53.65 -2.09
N ASP A 657 1.87 52.49 -2.34
CA ASP A 657 2.77 51.79 -1.42
C ASP A 657 4.26 52.15 -1.56
N GLY A 658 4.63 52.95 -2.56
CA GLY A 658 5.93 53.62 -2.67
C GLY A 658 7.15 52.76 -3.09
N PHE A 659 7.07 51.42 -3.16
CA PHE A 659 8.12 50.59 -3.77
C PHE A 659 7.61 49.22 -4.25
N THR A 660 8.25 48.65 -5.26
CA THR A 660 8.08 47.23 -5.66
C THR A 660 9.33 46.43 -5.28
N ARG A 661 9.19 45.12 -5.05
CA ARG A 661 10.36 44.27 -4.78
C ARG A 661 11.27 44.19 -6.00
N GLY A 662 12.57 44.04 -5.75
CA GLY A 662 13.59 44.00 -6.80
C GLY A 662 14.55 45.18 -6.74
N ASN A 663 15.46 45.25 -7.72
CA ASN A 663 16.39 46.36 -7.83
C ASN A 663 16.67 46.74 -9.30
N LYS A 664 17.13 47.97 -9.50
CA LYS A 664 17.68 48.44 -10.78
C LYS A 664 19.17 48.59 -10.65
N THR A 665 19.89 47.95 -11.56
CA THR A 665 21.34 48.07 -11.68
C THR A 665 21.66 49.03 -12.82
N TYR A 666 22.33 50.11 -12.48
CA TYR A 666 22.87 51.10 -13.41
C TYR A 666 24.36 50.88 -13.58
N LYS A 667 24.87 51.08 -14.80
CA LYS A 667 26.29 51.05 -15.11
C LYS A 667 26.69 52.41 -15.65
N CYS A 668 27.74 52.98 -15.07
CA CYS A 668 28.31 54.24 -15.54
C CYS A 668 29.02 54.00 -16.87
N SER A 669 28.55 54.65 -17.92
CA SER A 669 29.12 54.56 -19.25
C SER A 669 28.91 55.88 -19.99
N ASN A 670 29.98 56.41 -20.59
CA ASN A 670 29.99 57.71 -21.25
C ASN A 670 29.50 58.84 -20.33
N LYS A 671 29.99 58.92 -19.09
CA LYS A 671 29.61 59.95 -18.09
C LYS A 671 28.11 60.00 -17.74
N SER A 672 27.35 58.95 -18.08
CA SER A 672 25.92 58.84 -17.78
C SER A 672 25.60 57.47 -17.19
N TRP A 673 24.59 57.40 -16.32
CA TRP A 673 24.09 56.14 -15.78
C TRP A 673 23.12 55.49 -16.79
N ILE A 674 23.48 54.31 -17.30
CA ILE A 674 22.60 53.51 -18.16
C ILE A 674 22.06 52.32 -17.39
N VAL A 675 20.78 51.97 -17.59
CA VAL A 675 20.19 50.76 -16.99
C VAL A 675 20.85 49.53 -17.60
N ALA A 676 21.61 48.80 -16.80
CA ALA A 676 22.24 47.55 -17.21
C ALA A 676 21.31 46.34 -16.97
N ARG A 677 20.52 46.38 -15.89
CA ARG A 677 19.55 45.34 -15.54
C ARG A 677 18.37 45.92 -14.77
N ASN A 678 17.16 45.46 -15.09
CA ASN A 678 15.93 45.86 -14.42
C ASN A 678 15.28 44.62 -13.81
N ASP A 679 15.50 44.39 -12.51
CA ASP A 679 14.96 43.25 -11.78
C ASP A 679 13.73 43.64 -10.94
N CYS A 680 13.00 44.69 -11.35
CA CYS A 680 11.80 45.14 -10.64
C CYS A 680 10.61 44.25 -10.94
N LEU A 681 9.93 43.82 -9.88
CA LEU A 681 8.65 43.12 -10.01
C LEU A 681 7.53 44.10 -10.33
N SER A 682 6.59 43.63 -11.15
CA SER A 682 5.29 44.27 -11.32
C SER A 682 4.51 44.26 -10.01
N VAL A 683 3.65 45.26 -9.81
CA VAL A 683 2.86 45.41 -8.58
C VAL A 683 2.01 44.16 -8.27
N PRO A 684 1.28 43.55 -9.24
CA PRO A 684 0.49 42.35 -8.99
C PRO A 684 1.35 41.17 -8.52
N ILE A 685 2.47 40.90 -9.20
CA ILE A 685 3.37 39.79 -8.86
C ILE A 685 4.08 40.03 -7.52
N SER A 686 4.47 41.27 -7.22
CA SER A 686 5.04 41.65 -5.92
C SER A 686 4.06 41.42 -4.77
N ASN A 687 2.76 41.68 -5.00
CA ASN A 687 1.71 41.43 -4.01
C ASN A 687 1.46 39.93 -3.83
N LEU A 688 1.36 39.16 -4.93
CA LEU A 688 1.23 37.70 -4.89
C LEU A 688 2.40 37.07 -4.13
N LEU A 689 3.64 37.48 -4.40
CA LEU A 689 4.81 36.97 -3.69
C LEU A 689 4.74 37.22 -2.18
N THR A 690 4.28 38.41 -1.77
CA THR A 690 4.08 38.74 -0.36
C THR A 690 2.97 37.88 0.27
N ASN A 691 1.88 37.65 -0.47
CA ASN A 691 0.77 36.82 -0.03
C ASN A 691 1.17 35.34 0.09
N ALA A 692 2.02 34.82 -0.82
CA ALA A 692 2.57 33.46 -0.74
C ALA A 692 3.39 33.25 0.53
N GLU A 693 4.29 34.17 0.87
CA GLU A 693 5.10 34.11 2.09
C GLU A 693 4.23 34.09 3.35
N SER A 694 3.18 34.91 3.36
CA SER A 694 2.18 34.94 4.43
C SER A 694 1.38 33.65 4.50
N LEU A 695 0.97 33.09 3.37
CA LEU A 695 0.18 31.86 3.28
C LEU A 695 0.97 30.65 3.80
N VAL A 696 2.21 30.47 3.35
CA VAL A 696 3.08 29.34 3.73
C VAL A 696 3.39 29.39 5.23
N SER A 697 3.44 30.60 5.79
CA SER A 697 3.65 30.82 7.22
C SER A 697 2.34 30.91 8.01
N SER A 698 1.18 30.63 7.41
CA SER A 698 -0.14 30.72 8.05
C SER A 698 -0.52 29.41 8.75
N PRO A 699 -1.22 29.47 9.91
CA PRO A 699 -1.78 28.27 10.54
C PRO A 699 -2.86 27.58 9.69
N GLU A 700 -3.48 28.28 8.74
CA GLU A 700 -4.56 27.79 7.87
C GLU A 700 -4.12 27.65 6.40
N ALA A 701 -2.81 27.44 6.17
CA ALA A 701 -2.22 27.38 4.83
C ALA A 701 -2.95 26.43 3.88
N LYS A 702 -3.26 25.21 4.34
CA LYS A 702 -3.97 24.19 3.55
C LYS A 702 -5.37 24.65 3.12
N ALA A 703 -6.15 25.25 4.02
CA ALA A 703 -7.51 25.69 3.73
C ALA A 703 -7.56 26.88 2.76
N ASN A 704 -6.57 27.78 2.83
CA ASN A 704 -6.51 28.99 2.00
C ASN A 704 -5.80 28.77 0.65
N LEU A 705 -5.06 27.67 0.48
CA LEU A 705 -4.29 27.38 -0.73
C LEU A 705 -5.14 27.36 -2.02
N PRO A 706 -6.32 26.70 -2.11
CA PRO A 706 -7.10 26.68 -3.34
C PRO A 706 -7.50 28.07 -3.83
N LYS A 707 -7.92 28.95 -2.91
CA LYS A 707 -8.29 30.33 -3.20
C LYS A 707 -7.09 31.16 -3.66
N TYR A 708 -5.93 30.96 -3.03
CA TYR A 708 -4.70 31.63 -3.43
C TYR A 708 -4.24 31.20 -4.83
N LEU A 709 -4.30 29.90 -5.15
CA LEU A 709 -3.93 29.38 -6.48
C LEU A 709 -4.86 29.91 -7.58
N GLU A 710 -6.14 30.11 -7.28
CA GLU A 710 -7.09 30.77 -8.18
C GLU A 710 -6.70 32.22 -8.48
N GLU A 711 -6.35 32.99 -7.45
CA GLU A 711 -5.87 34.37 -7.60
C GLU A 711 -4.54 34.42 -8.37
N LEU A 712 -3.58 33.53 -8.04
CA LEU A 712 -2.30 33.42 -8.72
C LEU A 712 -2.47 33.14 -10.21
N LYS A 713 -3.34 32.18 -10.56
CA LYS A 713 -3.67 31.88 -11.96
C LYS A 713 -4.22 33.12 -12.67
N LYS A 714 -5.22 33.77 -12.08
CA LYS A 714 -5.90 34.93 -12.68
C LYS A 714 -4.92 36.08 -12.97
N GLU A 715 -4.09 36.44 -12.00
CA GLU A 715 -3.14 37.54 -12.17
C GLU A 715 -2.00 37.18 -13.13
N THR A 716 -1.58 35.90 -13.17
CA THR A 716 -0.61 35.40 -14.17
C THR A 716 -1.17 35.49 -15.58
N GLU A 717 -2.42 35.05 -15.80
CA GLU A 717 -3.09 35.12 -17.10
C GLU A 717 -3.33 36.58 -17.55
N ASN A 718 -3.71 37.48 -16.64
CA ASN A 718 -3.88 38.90 -16.93
C ASN A 718 -2.53 39.60 -17.26
N GLY A 719 -1.44 39.17 -16.61
CA GLY A 719 -0.11 39.76 -16.71
C GLY A 719 0.82 39.18 -17.78
N GLN A 720 0.34 38.24 -18.62
CA GLN A 720 1.16 37.42 -19.52
C GLN A 720 2.13 38.22 -20.41
N SER A 721 1.69 39.36 -20.95
CA SER A 721 2.53 40.22 -21.82
C SER A 721 3.73 40.83 -21.10
N THR A 722 3.58 41.09 -19.80
CA THR A 722 4.65 41.63 -18.94
C THR A 722 5.60 40.50 -18.54
N ILE A 723 5.07 39.34 -18.16
CA ILE A 723 5.83 38.14 -17.76
C ILE A 723 6.74 37.67 -18.90
N ASN A 724 6.21 37.62 -20.13
CA ASN A 724 6.96 37.22 -21.34
C ASN A 724 8.19 38.10 -21.62
N ASN A 725 8.30 39.27 -21.00
CA ASN A 725 9.40 40.22 -21.21
C ASN A 725 10.16 40.55 -19.92
N SER A 726 9.80 39.94 -18.78
CA SER A 726 10.34 40.27 -17.46
C SER A 726 10.91 39.01 -16.80
N PRO A 727 12.25 38.83 -16.84
CA PRO A 727 12.92 37.75 -16.12
C PRO A 727 12.66 37.77 -14.60
N ALA A 728 12.46 38.95 -14.03
CA ALA A 728 12.18 39.12 -12.61
C ALA A 728 10.79 38.60 -12.23
N ASP A 729 9.74 38.96 -12.99
CA ASP A 729 8.38 38.46 -12.73
C ASP A 729 8.30 36.94 -12.91
N THR A 730 8.91 36.40 -13.98
CA THR A 730 8.98 34.94 -14.19
C THR A 730 9.71 34.24 -13.04
N SER A 731 10.84 34.79 -12.59
CA SER A 731 11.57 34.25 -11.44
C SER A 731 10.73 34.27 -10.16
N ALA A 732 9.97 35.35 -9.92
CA ALA A 732 9.13 35.48 -8.72
C ALA A 732 7.94 34.50 -8.75
N ILE A 733 7.35 34.23 -9.91
CA ILE A 733 6.29 33.21 -10.05
C ILE A 733 6.83 31.82 -9.73
N ILE A 734 8.05 31.49 -10.18
CA ILE A 734 8.72 30.23 -9.83
C ILE A 734 8.94 30.14 -8.32
N ASP A 735 9.41 31.22 -7.68
CA ASP A 735 9.60 31.25 -6.22
C ASP A 735 8.26 31.10 -5.47
N ILE A 736 7.17 31.67 -5.98
CA ILE A 736 5.82 31.46 -5.44
C ILE A 736 5.42 29.99 -5.53
N LEU A 737 5.57 29.37 -6.70
CA LEU A 737 5.21 27.97 -6.93
C LEU A 737 6.02 27.03 -6.02
N ASP A 738 7.31 27.29 -5.87
CA ASP A 738 8.21 26.52 -4.99
C ASP A 738 7.75 26.60 -3.54
N MET A 739 7.47 27.80 -3.04
CA MET A 739 6.98 28.01 -1.68
C MET A 739 5.64 27.31 -1.42
N VAL A 740 4.64 27.48 -2.30
CA VAL A 740 3.30 26.90 -2.08
C VAL A 740 3.23 25.40 -2.36
N SER A 741 4.15 24.84 -3.14
CA SER A 741 4.19 23.41 -3.47
C SER A 741 4.40 22.49 -2.27
N SER A 742 4.95 23.02 -1.18
CA SER A 742 5.18 22.27 0.07
C SER A 742 3.95 22.21 0.99
N ILE A 743 2.87 22.93 0.63
CA ILE A 743 1.62 22.94 1.40
C ILE A 743 0.78 21.72 0.98
N PRO A 744 0.33 20.87 1.91
CA PRO A 744 -0.59 19.78 1.59
C PRO A 744 -1.87 20.30 0.93
N ALA A 745 -2.22 19.73 -0.21
CA ALA A 745 -3.36 20.16 -1.02
C ALA A 745 -4.33 18.99 -1.22
N GLU A 746 -5.63 19.23 -1.05
CA GLU A 746 -6.63 18.24 -1.42
C GLU A 746 -6.64 18.08 -2.95
N ALA A 747 -6.70 16.83 -3.42
CA ALA A 747 -6.67 16.47 -4.83
C ALA A 747 -7.98 16.80 -5.57
N GLU A 748 -8.51 17.99 -5.35
CA GLU A 748 -9.62 18.55 -6.10
C GLU A 748 -9.17 18.97 -7.50
N LYS A 749 -10.02 18.72 -8.49
CA LYS A 749 -9.70 19.00 -9.90
C LYS A 749 -9.33 20.47 -10.14
N LEU A 750 -10.04 21.41 -9.50
CA LEU A 750 -9.82 22.84 -9.69
C LEU A 750 -8.49 23.31 -9.08
N THR A 751 -8.13 22.82 -7.90
CA THR A 751 -6.86 23.12 -7.23
C THR A 751 -5.66 22.67 -8.06
N ILE A 752 -5.70 21.43 -8.56
CA ILE A 752 -4.66 20.89 -9.45
C ILE A 752 -4.61 21.71 -10.76
N GLN A 753 -5.77 22.01 -11.35
CA GLN A 753 -5.84 22.78 -12.59
C GLN A 753 -5.29 24.20 -12.43
N ASN A 754 -5.60 24.90 -11.34
CA ASN A 754 -5.09 26.24 -11.09
C ASN A 754 -3.56 26.24 -10.96
N PHE A 755 -2.98 25.29 -10.22
CA PHE A 755 -1.53 25.15 -10.10
C PHE A 755 -0.87 24.85 -11.46
N LEU A 756 -1.37 23.84 -12.19
CA LEU A 756 -0.80 23.45 -13.48
C LEU A 756 -0.95 24.55 -14.55
N SER A 757 -2.03 25.34 -14.53
CA SER A 757 -2.22 26.48 -15.44
C SER A 757 -1.18 27.58 -15.25
N VAL A 758 -0.74 27.84 -14.01
CA VAL A 758 0.32 28.84 -13.75
C VAL A 758 1.66 28.34 -14.31
N VAL A 759 1.99 27.06 -14.12
CA VAL A 759 3.20 26.45 -14.72
C VAL A 759 3.14 26.52 -16.24
N ASP A 760 1.97 26.22 -16.82
CA ASP A 760 1.74 26.23 -18.26
C ASP A 760 1.85 27.64 -18.88
N ALA A 761 1.68 28.70 -18.09
CA ALA A 761 1.82 30.08 -18.52
C ALA A 761 3.29 30.54 -18.65
N ILE A 762 4.23 29.91 -17.94
CA ILE A 762 5.65 30.34 -17.88
C ILE A 762 6.62 29.40 -18.62
N VAL A 763 6.13 28.27 -19.12
CA VAL A 763 6.87 27.27 -19.91
C VAL A 763 6.71 27.37 -21.46
N PRO A 764 5.80 28.16 -22.07
CA PRO A 764 5.61 28.13 -23.53
C PRO A 764 6.74 28.85 -24.28
N ASP A 765 6.86 28.56 -25.59
CA ASP A 765 7.92 29.12 -26.47
C ASP A 765 7.99 30.65 -26.45
N SER A 766 6.88 31.34 -26.14
CA SER A 766 6.85 32.81 -25.99
C SER A 766 7.73 33.34 -24.87
N THR A 767 8.11 32.51 -23.90
CA THR A 767 9.02 32.84 -22.78
C THR A 767 10.47 32.43 -23.05
N SER A 768 10.78 31.83 -24.21
CA SER A 768 12.13 31.36 -24.56
C SER A 768 13.21 32.43 -24.38
N LYS A 769 12.93 33.67 -24.80
CA LYS A 769 13.84 34.82 -24.61
C LYS A 769 14.13 35.11 -23.14
N VAL A 770 13.13 35.00 -22.27
CA VAL A 770 13.30 35.17 -20.81
C VAL A 770 14.19 34.07 -20.24
N TRP A 771 13.98 32.82 -20.66
CA TRP A 771 14.81 31.69 -20.24
C TRP A 771 16.26 31.80 -20.77
N GLU A 772 16.47 32.38 -21.95
CA GLU A 772 17.81 32.71 -22.47
C GLU A 772 18.49 33.82 -21.66
N GLU A 773 17.76 34.88 -21.27
CA GLU A 773 18.30 35.94 -20.40
C GLU A 773 18.59 35.43 -18.98
N LEU A 774 17.86 34.42 -18.52
CA LEU A 774 18.11 33.74 -17.25
C LEU A 774 19.27 32.76 -17.32
N LYS A 775 19.92 32.49 -18.47
CA LYS A 775 20.84 31.35 -18.67
C LYS A 775 21.95 31.16 -17.62
N ASP A 776 22.49 32.23 -17.04
CA ASP A 776 23.51 32.17 -15.98
C ASP A 776 22.93 31.82 -14.58
N VAL A 777 21.63 32.06 -14.37
CA VAL A 777 20.83 31.77 -13.16
C VAL A 777 19.87 30.58 -13.40
N ALA A 778 19.70 30.16 -14.65
CA ALA A 778 18.65 29.27 -15.14
C ALA A 778 18.77 27.86 -14.58
N VAL A 779 20.00 27.39 -14.31
CA VAL A 779 20.24 26.09 -13.69
C VAL A 779 19.47 25.93 -12.39
N PHE A 780 19.32 27.01 -11.62
CA PHE A 780 18.57 26.97 -10.36
C PHE A 780 17.06 27.14 -10.58
N LYS A 781 16.65 28.03 -11.48
CA LYS A 781 15.23 28.38 -11.63
C LYS A 781 14.41 27.33 -12.39
N SER A 782 14.91 26.76 -13.48
CA SER A 782 14.18 25.68 -14.18
C SER A 782 14.16 24.39 -13.36
N SER A 783 15.24 24.11 -12.62
CA SER A 783 15.27 23.02 -11.65
C SER A 783 14.28 23.25 -10.50
N SER A 784 14.21 24.46 -9.94
CA SER A 784 13.25 24.80 -8.87
C SER A 784 11.80 24.69 -9.36
N LEU A 785 11.50 25.09 -10.60
CA LEU A 785 10.18 24.91 -11.19
C LEU A 785 9.80 23.42 -11.28
N LEU A 786 10.71 22.57 -11.76
CA LEU A 786 10.49 21.12 -11.78
C LEU A 786 10.24 20.58 -10.37
N GLN A 787 11.09 20.96 -9.41
CA GLN A 787 10.95 20.58 -8.00
C GLN A 787 9.62 21.03 -7.38
N SER A 788 9.13 22.22 -7.76
CA SER A 788 7.83 22.73 -7.32
C SER A 788 6.70 21.80 -7.75
N VAL A 789 6.73 21.29 -8.97
CA VAL A 789 5.70 20.36 -9.46
C VAL A 789 5.85 18.98 -8.82
N GLU A 790 7.08 18.49 -8.58
CA GLU A 790 7.32 17.25 -7.84
C GLU A 790 6.76 17.35 -6.41
N ASN A 791 7.08 18.43 -5.70
CA ASN A 791 6.65 18.68 -4.32
C ASN A 791 5.13 18.81 -4.23
N PHE A 792 4.50 19.57 -5.13
CA PHE A 792 3.05 19.70 -5.16
C PHE A 792 2.38 18.34 -5.35
N SER A 793 2.88 17.55 -6.31
CA SER A 793 2.36 16.20 -6.60
C SER A 793 2.54 15.23 -5.43
N LEU A 794 3.65 15.34 -4.68
CA LEU A 794 3.95 14.52 -3.51
C LEU A 794 2.99 14.82 -2.34
N HIS A 795 2.61 16.08 -2.18
CA HIS A 795 1.76 16.54 -1.07
C HIS A 795 0.25 16.55 -1.39
N LEU A 796 -0.16 15.98 -2.54
CA LEU A 796 -1.57 15.79 -2.88
C LEU A 796 -2.24 14.75 -1.98
N GLN A 797 -3.29 15.16 -1.27
CA GLN A 797 -4.12 14.33 -0.42
C GLN A 797 -5.34 13.81 -1.20
N PRO A 798 -5.60 12.50 -1.23
CA PRO A 798 -6.69 11.95 -2.03
C PRO A 798 -8.05 12.36 -1.47
N VAL A 799 -8.95 12.80 -2.35
CA VAL A 799 -10.35 13.08 -2.02
C VAL A 799 -11.18 11.88 -2.46
N ASN A 800 -12.00 11.33 -1.56
CA ASN A 800 -12.80 10.13 -1.81
C ASN A 800 -11.99 8.94 -2.39
N ASN A 801 -10.74 8.76 -1.92
CA ASN A 801 -9.80 7.74 -2.40
C ASN A 801 -9.47 7.82 -3.91
N THR A 802 -9.48 9.03 -4.48
CA THR A 802 -9.18 9.25 -5.90
C THR A 802 -8.20 10.41 -6.13
N ILE A 803 -7.45 10.32 -7.23
CA ILE A 803 -6.66 11.42 -7.81
C ILE A 803 -7.20 11.66 -9.23
N PRO A 804 -7.78 12.84 -9.54
CA PRO A 804 -8.41 13.08 -10.83
C PRO A 804 -7.36 13.29 -11.94
N PHE A 805 -7.71 12.93 -13.17
CA PHE A 805 -6.95 13.32 -14.35
C PHE A 805 -7.13 14.82 -14.63
N VAL A 806 -6.02 15.54 -14.78
CA VAL A 806 -6.01 16.97 -15.11
C VAL A 806 -4.99 17.22 -16.22
N SER A 807 -5.38 18.03 -17.21
CA SER A 807 -4.54 18.39 -18.36
C SER A 807 -4.51 19.90 -18.54
N ALA A 808 -3.31 20.47 -18.66
CA ALA A 808 -3.02 21.81 -19.15
C ALA A 808 -2.47 21.73 -20.60
N ASN A 809 -1.97 22.82 -21.20
CA ASN A 809 -1.47 22.76 -22.58
C ASN A 809 -0.17 21.97 -22.70
N SER A 810 0.76 22.17 -21.75
CA SER A 810 2.09 21.53 -21.71
C SER A 810 2.27 20.50 -20.60
N LEU A 811 1.27 20.31 -19.73
CA LEU A 811 1.32 19.34 -18.63
C LEU A 811 0.10 18.41 -18.59
N GLN A 812 0.30 17.16 -18.15
CA GLN A 812 -0.78 16.23 -17.81
C GLN A 812 -0.45 15.49 -16.51
N LEU A 813 -1.41 15.43 -15.59
CA LEU A 813 -1.29 14.75 -14.30
C LEU A 813 -2.29 13.59 -14.22
N GLN A 814 -1.79 12.40 -13.88
CA GLN A 814 -2.60 11.20 -13.59
C GLN A 814 -2.08 10.53 -12.32
N GLY A 815 -2.96 9.91 -11.55
CA GLY A 815 -2.55 9.16 -10.37
C GLY A 815 -3.55 8.12 -9.92
N ILE A 816 -3.21 7.36 -8.88
CA ILE A 816 -4.08 6.39 -8.19
C ILE A 816 -3.82 6.42 -6.68
N VAL A 817 -4.74 5.83 -5.91
CA VAL A 817 -4.57 5.58 -4.48
C VAL A 817 -4.41 4.07 -4.27
N VAL A 818 -3.40 3.68 -3.50
CA VAL A 818 -3.13 2.29 -3.13
C VAL A 818 -4.12 1.85 -2.07
N THR A 819 -5.02 0.96 -2.45
CA THR A 819 -5.98 0.30 -1.55
C THR A 819 -5.49 -1.11 -1.18
N GLY A 820 -5.99 -1.69 -0.09
CA GLY A 820 -5.54 -3.00 0.42
C GLY A 820 -5.65 -4.17 -0.56
N ASN A 821 -6.40 -4.03 -1.67
CA ASN A 821 -6.59 -5.05 -2.71
C ASN A 821 -5.98 -4.66 -4.08
N SER A 822 -4.99 -3.77 -4.11
CA SER A 822 -4.39 -3.30 -5.37
C SER A 822 -3.51 -4.37 -6.03
N ASN A 823 -4.11 -5.26 -6.82
CA ASN A 823 -3.41 -6.32 -7.57
C ASN A 823 -3.09 -5.96 -9.03
N THR A 824 -3.36 -4.72 -9.43
CA THR A 824 -3.17 -4.24 -10.81
C THR A 824 -1.89 -3.44 -10.93
N ASP A 825 -1.19 -3.61 -12.04
CA ASP A 825 -0.06 -2.76 -12.40
C ASP A 825 -0.52 -1.29 -12.57
N TYR A 826 0.33 -0.34 -12.20
CA TYR A 826 0.09 1.06 -12.52
C TYR A 826 0.58 1.30 -13.94
N TYR A 827 -0.37 1.45 -14.86
CA TYR A 827 -0.10 1.75 -16.26
C TYR A 827 -0.81 3.05 -16.65
N LYS A 828 -0.04 4.07 -17.03
CA LYS A 828 -0.56 5.38 -17.47
C LYS A 828 0.09 5.80 -18.78
N ASN A 829 -0.73 6.26 -19.71
CA ASN A 829 -0.30 6.78 -21.01
C ASN A 829 -0.56 8.29 -21.04
N PHE A 830 0.45 9.03 -21.50
CA PHE A 830 0.42 10.48 -21.65
C PHE A 830 0.72 10.84 -23.11
N SER A 831 0.01 11.83 -23.62
CA SER A 831 0.20 12.34 -24.98
C SER A 831 0.26 13.86 -24.98
N SER A 832 1.25 14.41 -25.66
CA SER A 832 1.35 15.85 -25.90
C SER A 832 0.45 16.27 -27.08
N ARG A 833 0.24 17.58 -27.25
CA ARG A 833 -0.47 18.13 -28.43
C ARG A 833 0.27 17.89 -29.76
N GLU A 834 1.56 17.64 -29.71
CA GLU A 834 2.42 17.35 -30.87
C GLU A 834 2.47 15.84 -31.18
N ASN A 835 1.56 15.05 -30.61
CA ASN A 835 1.46 13.59 -30.75
C ASN A 835 2.66 12.77 -30.25
N LEU A 836 3.59 13.39 -29.51
CA LEU A 836 4.57 12.66 -28.70
C LEU A 836 3.91 11.95 -27.53
N THR A 837 4.30 10.70 -27.26
CA THR A 837 3.72 9.87 -26.19
C THR A 837 4.78 9.37 -25.20
N VAL A 838 4.36 9.20 -23.95
CA VAL A 838 5.15 8.50 -22.92
C VAL A 838 4.23 7.62 -22.09
N ASN A 839 4.64 6.37 -21.89
CA ASN A 839 3.95 5.42 -21.01
C ASN A 839 4.75 5.20 -19.73
N VAL A 840 4.06 5.07 -18.60
CA VAL A 840 4.64 4.72 -17.30
C VAL A 840 4.04 3.40 -16.83
N LEU A 841 4.91 2.46 -16.46
CA LEU A 841 4.55 1.14 -15.92
C LEU A 841 5.29 0.90 -14.60
N ILE A 842 4.52 0.68 -13.53
CA ILE A 842 5.02 0.16 -12.24
C ILE A 842 4.33 -1.17 -11.98
N GLY A 843 5.11 -2.23 -11.75
CA GLY A 843 4.59 -3.57 -11.54
C GLY A 843 3.87 -3.72 -10.19
N LYS A 844 2.89 -4.61 -10.12
CA LYS A 844 2.10 -4.93 -8.92
C LYS A 844 2.94 -5.25 -7.68
N ASN A 845 4.12 -5.86 -7.85
CA ASN A 845 5.00 -6.22 -6.73
C ASN A 845 5.50 -4.96 -5.99
N GLU A 846 5.81 -3.89 -6.72
CA GLU A 846 6.21 -2.60 -6.15
C GLU A 846 5.03 -1.90 -5.46
N ILE A 847 3.82 -2.06 -6.00
CA ILE A 847 2.59 -1.49 -5.44
C ILE A 847 2.19 -2.20 -4.14
N GLN A 848 2.30 -3.53 -4.10
CA GLN A 848 1.99 -4.35 -2.92
C GLN A 848 2.90 -4.06 -1.72
N SER A 849 4.11 -3.57 -1.97
CA SER A 849 5.01 -3.20 -0.89
C SER A 849 4.68 -1.82 -0.28
N LEU A 850 3.76 -1.04 -0.86
CA LEU A 850 3.37 0.30 -0.37
C LEU A 850 2.38 0.21 0.79
N THR A 851 2.42 1.22 1.68
CA THR A 851 1.45 1.36 2.77
C THR A 851 0.04 1.64 2.21
N GLN A 852 -1.01 1.19 2.91
CA GLN A 852 -2.38 1.53 2.55
C GLN A 852 -2.58 3.06 2.54
N ASN A 853 -3.38 3.56 1.59
CA ASN A 853 -3.64 4.98 1.34
C ASN A 853 -2.45 5.78 0.78
N SER A 854 -1.37 5.12 0.34
CA SER A 854 -0.32 5.79 -0.43
C SER A 854 -0.85 6.23 -1.80
N THR A 855 -0.36 7.35 -2.33
CA THR A 855 -0.70 7.82 -3.68
C THR A 855 0.48 7.59 -4.62
N ILE A 856 0.18 7.29 -5.88
CA ILE A 856 1.14 7.28 -6.98
C ILE A 856 0.67 8.33 -7.98
N VAL A 857 1.49 9.35 -8.25
CA VAL A 857 1.15 10.45 -9.15
C VAL A 857 2.25 10.62 -10.18
N SER A 858 1.87 10.63 -11.46
CA SER A 858 2.77 10.92 -12.58
C SER A 858 2.35 12.19 -13.30
N VAL A 859 3.33 13.05 -13.60
CA VAL A 859 3.15 14.32 -14.30
C VAL A 859 4.04 14.35 -15.54
N MET A 860 3.41 14.49 -16.71
CA MET A 860 4.09 14.64 -17.99
C MET A 860 4.26 16.12 -18.32
N TYR A 861 5.41 16.48 -18.89
CA TYR A 861 5.72 17.81 -19.42
C TYR A 861 6.16 17.71 -20.86
N SER A 862 5.58 18.53 -21.73
CA SER A 862 5.93 18.56 -23.15
C SER A 862 7.06 19.52 -23.51
N LYS A 863 7.23 20.62 -22.77
CA LYS A 863 8.21 21.68 -23.11
C LYS A 863 9.28 21.93 -22.04
N LEU A 864 9.00 21.62 -20.77
CA LEU A 864 9.94 21.88 -19.66
C LEU A 864 11.30 21.18 -19.84
N GLY A 865 11.33 20.02 -20.50
CA GLY A 865 12.57 19.29 -20.80
C GLY A 865 13.59 20.10 -21.60
N HIS A 866 13.15 20.98 -22.50
CA HIS A 866 14.05 21.83 -23.31
C HIS A 866 14.59 23.05 -22.55
N ILE A 867 13.93 23.44 -21.45
CA ILE A 867 14.34 24.57 -20.60
C ILE A 867 15.41 24.14 -19.59
N LEU A 868 15.44 22.85 -19.25
CA LEU A 868 16.43 22.29 -18.34
C LEU A 868 17.83 22.30 -18.99
N PRO A 869 18.84 22.89 -18.34
CA PRO A 869 20.14 23.11 -18.96
C PRO A 869 20.91 21.82 -19.20
N TRP A 870 21.56 21.74 -20.36
CA TRP A 870 22.48 20.68 -20.73
C TRP A 870 23.65 21.25 -21.53
N SER A 871 24.87 20.86 -21.18
CA SER A 871 26.11 21.35 -21.81
C SER A 871 26.79 20.32 -22.72
N GLY A 872 26.21 19.13 -22.89
CA GLY A 872 26.74 18.06 -23.74
C GLY A 872 26.25 18.13 -25.20
N PRO A 873 26.83 17.33 -26.10
CA PRO A 873 26.43 17.26 -27.51
C PRO A 873 25.07 16.59 -27.76
N GLN A 874 24.50 15.91 -26.75
CA GLN A 874 23.18 15.28 -26.81
C GLN A 874 22.05 16.30 -26.64
N TYR A 875 20.86 15.99 -27.15
CA TYR A 875 19.65 16.80 -26.98
C TYR A 875 18.55 15.98 -26.32
N VAL A 876 17.71 16.64 -25.52
CA VAL A 876 16.46 16.04 -25.02
C VAL A 876 15.56 15.78 -26.23
N ASN A 877 15.17 14.51 -26.43
CA ASN A 877 14.47 14.05 -27.63
C ASN A 877 13.19 13.25 -27.30
N GLY A 878 12.59 13.54 -26.16
CA GLY A 878 11.36 12.93 -25.69
C GLY A 878 10.75 13.77 -24.57
N LEU A 879 9.54 13.38 -24.15
CA LEU A 879 8.83 14.06 -23.06
C LEU A 879 9.60 13.95 -21.74
N LEU A 880 9.31 14.85 -20.80
CA LEU A 880 9.74 14.73 -19.42
C LEU A 880 8.58 14.12 -18.61
N ILE A 881 8.88 13.18 -17.71
CA ILE A 881 7.89 12.53 -16.85
C ILE A 881 8.40 12.47 -15.41
N THR A 882 7.66 13.07 -14.48
CA THR A 882 7.88 12.91 -13.03
C THR A 882 6.96 11.81 -12.53
N THR A 883 7.45 10.93 -11.65
CA THR A 883 6.57 10.05 -10.85
C THR A 883 6.95 10.11 -9.39
N VAL A 884 5.97 10.39 -8.51
CA VAL A 884 6.15 10.50 -7.06
C VAL A 884 5.21 9.55 -6.32
N VAL A 885 5.62 9.17 -5.12
CA VAL A 885 4.85 8.30 -4.22
C VAL A 885 4.86 8.88 -2.81
N SER A 886 3.70 8.96 -2.16
CA SER A 886 3.56 9.63 -0.84
C SER A 886 4.14 8.87 0.36
N SER A 887 4.61 7.63 0.17
CA SER A 887 5.22 6.83 1.24
C SER A 887 6.72 7.09 1.38
N ASN A 888 7.21 7.28 2.60
CA ASN A 888 8.64 7.48 2.86
C ASN A 888 9.39 6.15 2.78
N ARG A 889 10.28 6.00 1.79
CA ARG A 889 11.08 4.78 1.59
C ARG A 889 12.56 5.06 1.37
N SER A 890 13.35 4.04 1.72
CA SER A 890 14.81 4.01 1.57
C SER A 890 15.29 2.93 0.60
N GLN A 891 14.38 2.19 -0.05
CA GLN A 891 14.69 1.05 -0.94
C GLN A 891 14.56 1.43 -2.42
N SER A 892 15.24 0.67 -3.29
CA SER A 892 15.10 0.78 -4.75
C SER A 892 13.66 0.48 -5.19
N PHE A 893 13.18 1.21 -6.19
CA PHE A 893 11.81 1.12 -6.70
C PHE A 893 11.82 1.04 -8.22
N ASP A 894 11.43 -0.10 -8.78
CA ASP A 894 11.53 -0.33 -10.22
C ASP A 894 10.38 0.33 -11.00
N ILE A 895 10.73 1.13 -12.00
CA ILE A 895 9.82 1.85 -12.89
C ILE A 895 10.27 1.71 -14.34
N ASN A 896 9.34 1.40 -15.23
CA ASN A 896 9.58 1.31 -16.66
C ASN A 896 8.81 2.41 -17.39
N MET A 897 9.50 3.11 -18.29
CA MET A 897 8.91 4.18 -19.10
C MET A 897 9.21 3.95 -20.58
N THR A 898 8.21 4.16 -21.43
CA THR A 898 8.39 4.04 -22.89
C THR A 898 8.18 5.40 -23.53
N PHE A 899 9.24 5.99 -24.07
CA PHE A 899 9.25 7.29 -24.72
C PHE A 899 9.20 7.17 -26.24
N ALA A 900 8.30 7.91 -26.88
CA ALA A 900 8.37 8.20 -28.30
C ALA A 900 9.47 9.23 -28.59
N LYS A 901 10.16 9.07 -29.72
CA LYS A 901 11.22 9.98 -30.15
C LYS A 901 10.63 11.19 -30.87
N GLU A 902 11.03 12.39 -30.47
CA GLU A 902 10.65 13.63 -31.18
C GLU A 902 11.30 13.68 -32.56
N ASN A 903 12.62 13.52 -32.60
CA ASN A 903 13.37 13.35 -33.82
C ASN A 903 13.84 11.88 -33.98
N PRO A 904 13.20 11.07 -34.85
CA PRO A 904 13.56 9.67 -35.06
C PRO A 904 14.95 9.50 -35.73
N SER A 905 15.53 10.58 -36.26
CA SER A 905 16.84 10.57 -36.90
C SER A 905 17.98 10.46 -35.90
N LEU A 906 17.79 10.92 -34.65
CA LEU A 906 18.80 10.85 -33.60
C LEU A 906 19.03 9.39 -33.16
N LYS A 907 20.26 9.07 -32.75
CA LYS A 907 20.70 7.73 -32.36
C LYS A 907 21.24 7.73 -30.93
N MET A 908 21.54 6.53 -30.41
CA MET A 908 22.09 6.30 -29.06
C MET A 908 21.21 6.90 -27.95
N PRO A 909 20.03 6.33 -27.70
CA PRO A 909 19.19 6.80 -26.61
C PRO A 909 19.85 6.53 -25.26
N GLN A 910 19.87 7.56 -24.42
CA GLN A 910 20.25 7.46 -23.01
C GLN A 910 19.05 7.86 -22.16
N CYS A 911 18.63 6.94 -21.29
CA CYS A 911 17.63 7.23 -20.27
C CYS A 911 18.28 8.02 -19.15
N VAL A 912 17.78 9.22 -18.91
CA VAL A 912 18.32 10.13 -17.90
C VAL A 912 17.25 10.55 -16.92
N PHE A 913 17.68 10.98 -15.75
CA PHE A 913 16.85 11.64 -14.76
C PHE A 913 17.46 12.95 -14.32
N TRP A 914 16.63 13.88 -13.87
CA TRP A 914 17.08 15.13 -13.31
C TRP A 914 17.53 14.93 -11.86
N ASN A 915 18.82 15.13 -11.60
CA ASN A 915 19.40 14.97 -10.28
C ASN A 915 19.64 16.34 -9.64
N PHE A 916 18.88 16.64 -8.58
CA PHE A 916 18.95 17.90 -7.84
C PHE A 916 20.24 18.06 -7.00
N THR A 917 21.08 17.02 -6.85
CA THR A 917 22.20 16.96 -5.88
C THR A 917 23.61 16.88 -6.48
N LEU A 918 23.77 16.99 -7.81
CA LEU A 918 25.08 16.94 -8.47
C LEU A 918 26.01 18.11 -8.02
N ASN A 919 27.29 17.79 -7.73
CA ASN A 919 28.44 18.68 -7.46
C ASN A 919 28.16 20.10 -6.92
N GLU A 920 28.43 20.35 -5.63
CA GLU A 920 28.44 21.70 -5.00
C GLU A 920 27.23 22.59 -5.39
N HIS A 921 26.01 22.01 -5.40
CA HIS A 921 24.73 22.67 -5.72
C HIS A 921 24.45 22.91 -7.22
N LYS A 922 24.92 22.07 -8.15
CA LYS A 922 24.56 22.13 -9.57
C LYS A 922 23.68 20.95 -9.98
N ALA A 923 22.37 21.16 -10.03
CA ALA A 923 21.43 20.19 -10.57
C ALA A 923 21.71 19.86 -12.06
N GLY A 924 21.44 18.63 -12.51
CA GLY A 924 21.70 18.23 -13.90
C GLY A 924 21.20 16.83 -14.27
N TRP A 925 21.24 16.50 -15.56
CA TRP A 925 20.88 15.19 -16.08
C TRP A 925 21.90 14.11 -15.70
N ASP A 926 21.41 12.96 -15.23
CA ASP A 926 22.20 11.82 -14.73
C ASP A 926 21.62 10.50 -15.27
N THR A 927 22.46 9.47 -15.40
CA THR A 927 22.09 8.14 -15.93
C THR A 927 22.10 7.04 -14.86
N ARG A 928 22.57 7.33 -13.64
CA ARG A 928 22.69 6.33 -12.57
C ARG A 928 21.36 5.65 -12.23
N GLY A 929 21.39 4.31 -12.18
CA GLY A 929 20.21 3.52 -11.85
C GLY A 929 19.20 3.36 -13.00
N CYS A 930 19.50 3.87 -14.20
CA CYS A 930 18.65 3.77 -15.39
C CYS A 930 19.35 3.01 -16.54
N THR A 931 18.58 2.23 -17.28
CA THR A 931 19.02 1.51 -18.48
C THR A 931 18.10 1.81 -19.65
N SER A 932 18.67 1.89 -20.86
CA SER A 932 17.97 2.28 -22.08
C SER A 932 17.98 1.15 -23.10
N THR A 933 16.81 0.79 -23.61
CA THR A 933 16.65 -0.14 -24.73
C THR A 933 15.80 0.50 -25.82
N GLU A 934 16.13 0.24 -27.10
CA GLU A 934 15.38 0.77 -28.23
C GLU A 934 14.60 -0.36 -28.90
N VAL A 935 13.28 -0.22 -29.00
CA VAL A 935 12.37 -1.22 -29.57
C VAL A 935 11.36 -0.51 -30.47
N GLU A 936 11.28 -0.93 -31.74
CA GLU A 936 10.29 -0.42 -32.71
C GLU A 936 10.25 1.12 -32.86
N GLY A 937 11.40 1.78 -32.72
CA GLY A 937 11.52 3.25 -32.81
C GLY A 937 11.20 4.01 -31.52
N ASN A 938 10.73 3.32 -30.47
CA ASN A 938 10.55 3.87 -29.12
C ASN A 938 11.74 3.53 -28.22
N VAL A 939 11.93 4.31 -27.17
CA VAL A 939 12.96 4.08 -26.15
C VAL A 939 12.30 3.61 -24.87
N ILE A 940 12.64 2.42 -24.41
CA ILE A 940 12.22 1.86 -23.13
C ILE A 940 13.32 2.13 -22.10
N CYS A 941 12.98 2.90 -21.07
CA CYS A 941 13.81 3.20 -19.92
C CYS A 941 13.37 2.35 -18.73
N SER A 942 14.31 1.60 -18.15
CA SER A 942 14.09 0.87 -16.91
C SER A 942 14.99 1.44 -15.83
N CYS A 943 14.38 2.01 -14.78
CA CYS A 943 15.05 2.72 -13.70
C CYS A 943 14.65 2.14 -12.33
N ASN A 944 15.53 2.24 -11.33
CA ASN A 944 15.33 1.67 -9.98
C ASN A 944 15.04 2.72 -8.89
N HIS A 945 14.57 3.90 -9.29
CA HIS A 945 14.18 5.00 -8.39
C HIS A 945 13.04 5.82 -8.99
N LEU A 946 12.47 6.73 -8.21
CA LEU A 946 11.39 7.62 -8.61
C LEU A 946 11.90 9.06 -8.63
N THR A 947 11.96 9.66 -9.81
CA THR A 947 12.44 11.03 -10.06
C THR A 947 11.75 11.59 -11.32
N SER A 948 12.34 12.62 -11.94
CA SER A 948 11.94 13.18 -13.22
C SER A 948 12.82 12.66 -14.36
N PHE A 949 12.23 11.93 -15.30
CA PHE A 949 12.93 11.19 -16.36
C PHE A 949 12.71 11.76 -17.75
N SER A 950 13.71 11.62 -18.62
CA SER A 950 13.60 11.87 -20.05
C SER A 950 14.65 11.07 -20.84
N ILE A 951 14.74 11.31 -22.14
CA ILE A 951 15.72 10.68 -23.03
C ILE A 951 16.63 11.71 -23.70
N LEU A 952 17.94 11.51 -23.58
CA LEU A 952 18.96 12.24 -24.32
C LEU A 952 19.41 11.42 -25.53
N MET A 953 19.53 12.06 -26.69
CA MET A 953 19.96 11.41 -27.93
C MET A 953 21.01 12.25 -28.66
N SER A 954 21.88 11.59 -29.42
CA SER A 954 22.95 12.24 -30.19
C SER A 954 22.68 12.17 -31.69
N PRO A 955 22.99 13.22 -32.48
CA PRO A 955 22.98 13.16 -33.93
C PRO A 955 24.12 12.29 -34.50
N GLU A 956 25.20 12.09 -33.75
CA GLU A 956 26.35 11.29 -34.16
C GLU A 956 26.39 9.93 -33.49
N LYS A 957 26.68 8.90 -34.29
CA LYS A 957 26.92 7.54 -33.84
C LYS A 957 28.35 7.49 -33.26
N SER A 958 28.52 7.61 -31.94
CA SER A 958 29.84 7.48 -31.29
C SER A 958 30.37 6.03 -31.25
N SER A 959 30.00 5.19 -32.23
CA SER A 959 30.52 3.83 -32.38
C SER A 959 31.67 3.73 -33.39
N GLN A 960 32.23 4.85 -33.87
CA GLN A 960 33.39 4.86 -34.78
C GLN A 960 34.73 5.17 -34.08
N VAL A 961 34.72 5.63 -32.83
CA VAL A 961 35.95 6.05 -32.12
C VAL A 961 36.90 4.88 -31.84
N ILE A 962 36.39 3.63 -31.73
CA ILE A 962 37.26 2.51 -31.37
C ILE A 962 38.18 2.08 -32.52
N PHE A 963 37.72 2.04 -33.79
CA PHE A 963 38.52 1.47 -34.88
C PHE A 963 39.55 2.44 -35.48
N GLU A 964 39.26 3.74 -35.47
CA GLU A 964 40.16 4.78 -36.00
C GLU A 964 41.31 5.08 -35.02
N ASP A 965 41.05 5.07 -33.71
CA ASP A 965 42.08 5.25 -32.69
C ASP A 965 43.13 4.13 -32.71
N TYR A 966 42.72 2.87 -32.92
CA TYR A 966 43.68 1.74 -33.04
C TYR A 966 44.61 1.88 -34.24
N ILE A 967 44.11 2.33 -35.40
CA ILE A 967 44.93 2.57 -36.60
C ILE A 967 45.93 3.69 -36.33
N THR A 968 45.49 4.78 -35.67
CA THR A 968 46.33 5.93 -35.35
C THR A 968 47.40 5.60 -34.31
N TYR A 969 47.08 4.91 -33.21
CA TYR A 969 48.06 4.57 -32.16
C TYR A 969 49.11 3.54 -32.63
N ILE A 970 48.67 2.44 -33.27
CA ILE A 970 49.59 1.40 -33.76
C ILE A 970 50.46 1.95 -34.90
N GLY A 971 49.85 2.72 -35.82
CA GLY A 971 50.56 3.33 -36.93
C GLY A 971 51.58 4.38 -36.48
N LEU A 972 51.24 5.27 -35.55
CA LEU A 972 52.17 6.27 -35.01
C LEU A 972 53.34 5.62 -34.24
N ALA A 973 53.10 4.55 -33.49
CA ALA A 973 54.17 3.81 -32.82
C ALA A 973 55.18 3.23 -33.84
N ILE A 974 54.69 2.66 -34.94
CA ILE A 974 55.53 2.18 -36.05
C ILE A 974 56.29 3.34 -36.71
N SER A 975 55.65 4.49 -36.93
CA SER A 975 56.28 5.71 -37.46
C SER A 975 57.46 6.16 -36.61
N ILE A 976 57.24 6.34 -35.29
CA ILE A 976 58.25 6.83 -34.35
C ILE A 976 59.45 5.89 -34.28
N LEU A 977 59.22 4.58 -34.16
CA LEU A 977 60.29 3.58 -34.16
C LEU A 977 61.10 3.61 -35.46
N SER A 978 60.41 3.76 -36.60
CA SER A 978 61.06 3.85 -37.92
C SER A 978 61.88 5.13 -38.08
N LEU A 979 61.39 6.26 -37.57
CA LEU A 979 62.09 7.55 -37.59
C LEU A 979 63.33 7.54 -36.69
N LEU A 980 63.24 6.95 -35.50
CA LEU A 980 64.39 6.76 -34.62
C LEU A 980 65.46 5.89 -35.29
N ALA A 981 65.06 4.77 -35.90
CA ALA A 981 65.97 3.93 -36.68
C ALA A 981 66.60 4.71 -37.86
N CYS A 982 65.81 5.52 -38.56
CA CYS A 982 66.28 6.35 -39.68
C CYS A 982 67.36 7.35 -39.24
N ILE A 983 67.13 8.08 -38.14
CA ILE A 983 68.09 9.05 -37.58
C ILE A 983 69.38 8.34 -37.13
N ILE A 984 69.25 7.18 -36.47
CA ILE A 984 70.40 6.38 -36.04
C ILE A 984 71.22 5.92 -37.25
N ILE A 985 70.56 5.37 -38.28
CA ILE A 985 71.22 4.93 -39.51
C ILE A 985 71.95 6.10 -40.18
N GLU A 986 71.28 7.23 -40.40
CA GLU A 986 71.88 8.41 -41.02
C GLU A 986 73.11 8.92 -40.24
N PHE A 987 73.06 8.92 -38.91
CA PHE A 987 74.21 9.26 -38.08
C PHE A 987 75.37 8.25 -38.25
N LEU A 988 75.07 6.94 -38.28
CA LEU A 988 76.07 5.88 -38.42
C LEU A 988 76.79 5.88 -39.77
N VAL A 989 76.09 6.19 -40.87
CA VAL A 989 76.66 6.22 -42.22
C VAL A 989 77.05 7.62 -42.72
N TRP A 990 76.86 8.66 -41.89
CA TRP A 990 77.10 10.06 -42.23
C TRP A 990 78.43 10.32 -42.94
N LYS A 991 79.54 9.88 -42.33
CA LYS A 991 80.90 10.11 -42.87
C LYS A 991 81.15 9.38 -44.20
N TYR A 992 80.45 8.28 -44.46
CA TYR A 992 80.65 7.45 -45.66
C TYR A 992 79.82 7.95 -46.84
N VAL A 993 78.59 8.41 -46.59
CA VAL A 993 77.61 8.69 -47.65
C VAL A 993 77.61 10.17 -48.06
N THR A 994 78.13 11.07 -47.22
CA THR A 994 78.10 12.52 -47.46
C THR A 994 79.33 13.11 -48.17
N ASN A 995 80.12 12.27 -48.86
CA ASN A 995 81.34 12.70 -49.57
C ASN A 995 81.05 13.69 -50.72
N ASN A 996 79.93 13.51 -51.43
CA ASN A 996 79.52 14.37 -52.54
C ASN A 996 78.58 15.49 -52.06
N THR A 997 78.72 16.71 -52.59
CA THR A 997 77.88 17.89 -52.26
C THR A 997 76.37 17.61 -52.35
N THR A 998 75.93 16.97 -53.45
CA THR A 998 74.52 16.61 -53.65
C THR A 998 74.03 15.56 -52.66
N SER A 999 74.88 14.59 -52.32
CA SER A 999 74.57 13.56 -51.32
C SER A 999 74.47 14.19 -49.93
N TYR A 1000 75.45 15.00 -49.56
CA TYR A 1000 75.50 15.75 -48.30
C TYR A 1000 74.21 16.54 -48.06
N MET A 1001 73.72 17.30 -49.04
CA MET A 1001 72.48 18.06 -48.89
C MET A 1001 71.22 17.19 -48.84
N ARG A 1002 71.16 16.12 -49.64
CA ARG A 1002 70.04 15.17 -49.60
C ARG A 1002 69.89 14.52 -48.22
N HIS A 1003 70.99 14.07 -47.62
CA HIS A 1003 70.97 13.46 -46.28
C HIS A 1003 70.69 14.48 -45.17
N ILE A 1004 71.11 15.75 -45.32
CA ILE A 1004 70.68 16.84 -44.42
C ILE A 1004 69.16 17.02 -44.48
N CYS A 1005 68.57 17.07 -45.67
CA CYS A 1005 67.11 17.20 -45.81
C CYS A 1005 66.38 15.99 -45.20
N ILE A 1006 66.82 14.76 -45.50
CA ILE A 1006 66.22 13.54 -44.92
C ILE A 1006 66.30 13.55 -43.40
N LEU A 1007 67.46 13.89 -42.83
CA LEU A 1007 67.65 13.99 -41.38
C LEU A 1007 66.70 15.03 -40.74
N ASN A 1008 66.54 16.21 -41.36
CA ASN A 1008 65.67 17.26 -40.83
C ASN A 1008 64.17 16.97 -41.04
N ILE A 1009 63.79 16.30 -42.13
CA ILE A 1009 62.43 15.76 -42.33
C ILE A 1009 62.12 14.76 -41.23
N ALA A 1010 63.02 13.80 -40.99
CA ALA A 1010 62.83 12.78 -39.96
C ALA A 1010 62.78 13.36 -38.54
N THR A 1011 63.65 14.32 -38.23
CA THR A 1011 63.67 15.00 -36.93
C THR A 1011 62.42 15.83 -36.70
N SER A 1012 61.98 16.60 -37.70
CA SER A 1012 60.77 17.44 -37.59
C SER A 1012 59.52 16.57 -37.43
N LEU A 1013 59.40 15.49 -38.19
CA LEU A 1013 58.26 14.58 -38.10
C LEU A 1013 58.23 13.83 -36.75
N LEU A 1014 59.39 13.41 -36.24
CA LEU A 1014 59.48 12.77 -34.92
C LEU A 1014 58.97 13.69 -33.80
N ILE A 1015 59.34 14.98 -33.83
CA ILE A 1015 58.89 15.95 -32.82
C ILE A 1015 57.37 16.18 -32.97
N ALA A 1016 56.85 16.27 -34.19
CA ALA A 1016 55.41 16.40 -34.43
C ALA A 1016 54.62 15.18 -33.90
N ASP A 1017 55.07 13.96 -34.20
CA ASP A 1017 54.42 12.71 -33.76
C ASP A 1017 54.42 12.56 -32.23
N ILE A 1018 55.51 12.95 -31.53
CA ILE A 1018 55.58 12.96 -30.06
C ILE A 1018 54.53 13.91 -29.46
N TRP A 1019 54.43 15.13 -29.97
CA TRP A 1019 53.44 16.10 -29.47
C TRP A 1019 52.01 15.73 -29.84
N PHE A 1020 51.80 15.01 -30.95
CA PHE A 1020 50.52 14.44 -31.32
C PHE A 1020 50.06 13.37 -30.30
N ILE A 1021 50.97 12.49 -29.85
CA ILE A 1021 50.68 11.53 -28.76
C ILE A 1021 50.36 12.25 -27.44
N VAL A 1022 51.12 13.31 -27.09
CA VAL A 1022 50.83 14.13 -25.90
C VAL A 1022 49.41 14.69 -25.97
N THR A 1023 48.99 15.19 -27.13
CA THR A 1023 47.60 15.65 -27.35
C THR A 1023 46.58 14.54 -27.14
N ALA A 1024 46.83 13.34 -27.68
CA ALA A 1024 45.91 12.19 -27.58
C ALA A 1024 45.81 11.62 -26.14
N SER A 1025 46.83 11.80 -25.30
CA SER A 1025 46.87 11.32 -23.91
C SER A 1025 46.22 12.25 -22.88
N ILE A 1026 45.88 13.48 -23.24
CA ILE A 1026 45.18 14.43 -22.35
C ILE A 1026 43.70 14.03 -22.33
N ASN A 1027 43.35 13.08 -21.45
CA ASN A 1027 42.01 12.54 -21.30
C ASN A 1027 41.02 13.56 -20.68
N ASP A 1028 39.75 13.49 -21.10
CA ASP A 1028 38.63 14.43 -20.90
C ASP A 1028 38.23 14.78 -19.43
N GLN A 1029 38.96 14.31 -18.43
CA GLN A 1029 38.55 14.37 -17.01
C GLN A 1029 39.10 15.59 -16.24
N ASN A 1030 39.93 16.47 -16.84
CA ASN A 1030 40.59 17.58 -16.13
C ASN A 1030 40.77 18.85 -16.98
N GLN A 1031 39.76 19.25 -17.77
CA GLN A 1031 39.87 20.33 -18.77
C GLN A 1031 40.31 21.70 -18.22
N GLN A 1032 40.12 22.01 -16.93
CA GLN A 1032 40.55 23.32 -16.40
C GLN A 1032 42.07 23.40 -16.12
N LYS A 1033 42.75 22.27 -15.83
CA LYS A 1033 44.17 22.26 -15.39
C LYS A 1033 45.16 22.07 -16.55
N SER A 1034 44.71 21.64 -17.73
CA SER A 1034 45.57 21.27 -18.87
C SER A 1034 45.64 22.31 -20.00
N ARG A 1035 44.97 23.47 -19.89
CA ARG A 1035 44.88 24.45 -20.99
C ARG A 1035 46.23 24.94 -21.52
N ASN A 1036 47.22 25.08 -20.64
CA ASN A 1036 48.58 25.49 -21.03
C ASN A 1036 49.32 24.37 -21.80
N ILE A 1037 49.14 23.11 -21.40
CA ILE A 1037 49.77 21.95 -22.08
C ILE A 1037 49.17 21.77 -23.46
N CYS A 1038 47.85 21.87 -23.57
CA CYS A 1038 47.10 21.83 -24.82
C CYS A 1038 47.56 22.93 -25.80
N PHE A 1039 47.73 24.16 -25.31
CA PHE A 1039 48.26 25.28 -26.09
C PHE A 1039 49.66 25.03 -26.63
N VAL A 1040 50.57 24.57 -25.76
CA VAL A 1040 51.95 24.27 -26.15
C VAL A 1040 52.00 23.14 -27.17
N ALA A 1041 51.22 22.08 -26.97
CA ALA A 1041 51.12 20.95 -27.89
C ALA A 1041 50.62 21.40 -29.27
N THR A 1042 49.52 22.15 -29.35
CA THR A 1042 48.99 22.67 -30.62
C THR A 1042 49.99 23.57 -31.35
N PHE A 1043 50.76 24.39 -30.63
CA PHE A 1043 51.81 25.24 -31.24
C PHE A 1043 52.94 24.41 -31.86
N PHE A 1044 53.48 23.43 -31.13
CA PHE A 1044 54.57 22.60 -31.64
C PHE A 1044 54.14 21.71 -32.80
N ILE A 1045 52.94 21.14 -32.74
CA ILE A 1045 52.44 20.33 -33.85
C ILE A 1045 52.27 21.16 -35.13
N HIS A 1046 51.70 22.38 -35.01
CA HIS A 1046 51.57 23.32 -36.12
C HIS A 1046 52.94 23.67 -36.74
N LEU A 1047 53.92 24.03 -35.91
CA LEU A 1047 55.26 24.42 -36.37
C LEU A 1047 55.99 23.25 -37.07
N PHE A 1048 56.07 22.09 -36.43
CA PHE A 1048 56.90 21.00 -36.92
C PHE A 1048 56.31 20.27 -38.12
N TYR A 1049 54.99 20.16 -38.26
CA TYR A 1049 54.40 19.67 -39.52
C TYR A 1049 54.67 20.65 -40.68
N LEU A 1050 54.62 21.97 -40.45
CA LEU A 1050 55.05 22.94 -41.47
C LEU A 1050 56.53 22.75 -41.83
N CYS A 1051 57.41 22.57 -40.84
CA CYS A 1051 58.82 22.27 -41.09
C CYS A 1051 59.01 21.03 -41.96
N VAL A 1052 58.24 19.95 -41.74
CA VAL A 1052 58.27 18.74 -42.58
C VAL A 1052 57.96 19.11 -44.05
N PHE A 1053 56.91 19.88 -44.32
CA PHE A 1053 56.58 20.31 -45.69
C PHE A 1053 57.68 21.17 -46.33
N PHE A 1054 58.21 22.17 -45.62
CA PHE A 1054 59.25 23.04 -46.16
C PHE A 1054 60.60 22.33 -46.37
N TRP A 1055 60.92 21.33 -45.56
CA TRP A 1055 62.07 20.46 -45.79
C TRP A 1055 61.85 19.48 -46.95
N MET A 1056 60.62 18.97 -47.14
CA MET A 1056 60.26 18.19 -48.33
C MET A 1056 60.33 19.05 -49.61
N LEU A 1057 59.90 20.32 -49.57
CA LEU A 1057 60.10 21.28 -50.66
C LEU A 1057 61.58 21.50 -50.94
N SER A 1058 62.39 21.68 -49.89
CA SER A 1058 63.84 21.85 -50.02
C SER A 1058 64.49 20.63 -50.69
N LEU A 1059 64.10 19.42 -50.30
CA LEU A 1059 64.52 18.18 -50.95
C LEU A 1059 64.10 18.14 -52.43
N GLY A 1060 62.85 18.52 -52.73
CA GLY A 1060 62.35 18.63 -54.11
C GLY A 1060 63.15 19.62 -54.96
N LEU A 1061 63.37 20.84 -54.46
CA LEU A 1061 64.12 21.89 -55.16
C LEU A 1061 65.58 21.49 -55.40
N ILE A 1062 66.22 20.78 -54.46
CA ILE A 1062 67.58 20.26 -54.64
C ILE A 1062 67.62 19.21 -55.77
N LEU A 1063 66.65 18.29 -55.80
CA LEU A 1063 66.54 17.29 -56.86
C LEU A 1063 66.28 17.96 -58.23
N PHE A 1064 65.37 18.94 -58.29
CA PHE A 1064 65.09 19.72 -59.49
C PHE A 1064 66.33 20.47 -60.00
N TYR A 1065 67.00 21.21 -59.12
CA TYR A 1065 68.18 22.00 -59.44
C TYR A 1065 69.28 21.13 -60.05
N ARG A 1066 69.51 19.93 -59.50
CA ARG A 1066 70.54 19.01 -60.00
C ARG A 1066 70.21 18.40 -61.35
N VAL A 1067 68.93 18.12 -61.63
CA VAL A 1067 68.48 17.52 -62.89
C VAL A 1067 68.44 18.55 -64.04
N VAL A 1068 68.17 19.82 -63.72
CA VAL A 1068 68.06 20.90 -64.72
C VAL A 1068 69.39 21.63 -64.95
N PHE A 1069 70.13 21.95 -63.88
CA PHE A 1069 71.36 22.74 -63.92
C PHE A 1069 72.58 21.87 -63.62
N ILE A 1070 72.86 20.90 -64.50
CA ILE A 1070 73.94 19.91 -64.33
C ILE A 1070 75.34 20.57 -64.20
N LEU A 1071 75.54 21.77 -64.77
CA LEU A 1071 76.83 22.46 -64.87
C LEU A 1071 77.05 23.59 -63.85
N HIS A 1072 76.06 23.95 -63.01
CA HIS A 1072 76.18 25.07 -62.07
C HIS A 1072 76.60 24.58 -60.66
N ASN A 1073 77.78 25.00 -60.19
CA ASN A 1073 78.40 24.50 -58.97
C ASN A 1073 78.34 25.54 -57.83
N THR A 1074 77.25 25.55 -57.07
CA THR A 1074 77.04 26.48 -55.93
C THR A 1074 77.79 26.01 -54.67
N SER A 1075 78.30 26.96 -53.87
CA SER A 1075 79.00 26.68 -52.61
C SER A 1075 78.13 25.94 -51.58
N LYS A 1076 78.74 25.00 -50.84
CA LYS A 1076 78.11 24.19 -49.78
C LYS A 1076 77.45 25.07 -48.70
N THR A 1077 78.11 26.16 -48.33
CA THR A 1077 77.66 27.06 -47.25
C THR A 1077 76.40 27.82 -47.65
N THR A 1078 76.34 28.30 -48.89
CA THR A 1078 75.18 29.04 -49.43
C THR A 1078 73.96 28.15 -49.57
N GLN A 1079 74.12 26.94 -50.12
CA GLN A 1079 73.00 26.00 -50.23
C GLN A 1079 72.48 25.56 -48.85
N LYS A 1080 73.37 25.42 -47.85
CA LYS A 1080 72.98 25.07 -46.47
C LYS A 1080 72.15 26.19 -45.85
N ALA A 1081 72.64 27.43 -45.95
CA ALA A 1081 71.95 28.59 -45.40
C ALA A 1081 70.54 28.74 -45.99
N VAL A 1082 70.40 28.62 -47.31
CA VAL A 1082 69.09 28.69 -48.00
C VAL A 1082 68.16 27.57 -47.53
N ALA A 1083 68.64 26.34 -47.43
CA ALA A 1083 67.81 25.20 -46.99
C ALA A 1083 67.32 25.34 -45.54
N PHE A 1084 68.17 25.80 -44.62
CA PHE A 1084 67.77 26.02 -43.22
C PHE A 1084 66.83 27.22 -43.05
N CYS A 1085 67.05 28.31 -43.79
CA CYS A 1085 66.13 29.45 -43.83
C CYS A 1085 64.74 29.05 -44.35
N LEU A 1086 64.70 28.25 -45.43
CA LEU A 1086 63.45 27.75 -46.00
C LEU A 1086 62.77 26.72 -45.08
N GLY A 1087 63.53 25.77 -44.54
CA GLY A 1087 63.03 24.62 -43.77
C GLY A 1087 62.57 24.92 -42.34
N TYR A 1088 63.12 25.93 -41.67
CA TYR A 1088 62.72 26.32 -40.32
C TYR A 1088 62.28 27.79 -40.19
N GLY A 1089 62.94 28.71 -40.91
CA GLY A 1089 62.65 30.14 -40.82
C GLY A 1089 61.24 30.49 -41.31
N CYS A 1090 60.88 30.07 -42.52
CA CYS A 1090 59.55 30.31 -43.07
C CYS A 1090 58.41 29.70 -42.23
N PRO A 1091 58.47 28.40 -41.83
CA PRO A 1091 57.49 27.81 -40.90
C PRO A 1091 57.32 28.57 -39.58
N PHE A 1092 58.43 29.00 -38.96
CA PHE A 1092 58.40 29.72 -37.68
C PHE A 1092 57.66 31.05 -37.79
N VAL A 1093 57.94 31.82 -38.85
CA VAL A 1093 57.25 33.10 -39.11
C VAL A 1093 55.75 32.87 -39.29
N ILE A 1094 55.33 31.86 -40.05
CA ILE A 1094 53.91 31.53 -40.27
C ILE A 1094 53.23 31.16 -38.94
N ALA A 1095 53.85 30.31 -38.12
CA ALA A 1095 53.29 29.88 -36.84
C ALA A 1095 53.14 31.04 -35.85
N VAL A 1096 54.15 31.92 -35.73
CA VAL A 1096 54.13 33.08 -34.83
C VAL A 1096 53.10 34.12 -35.27
N ILE A 1097 52.99 34.42 -36.57
CA ILE A 1097 51.97 35.34 -37.08
C ILE A 1097 50.57 34.80 -36.79
N THR A 1098 50.35 33.51 -37.04
CA THR A 1098 49.07 32.85 -36.76
C THR A 1098 48.71 32.95 -35.28
N LEU A 1099 49.69 32.74 -34.40
CA LEU A 1099 49.51 32.90 -32.96
C LEU A 1099 49.19 34.34 -32.59
N ALA A 1100 49.97 35.32 -33.05
CA ALA A 1100 49.79 36.74 -32.74
C ALA A 1100 48.41 37.27 -33.17
N VAL A 1101 47.88 36.84 -34.31
CA VAL A 1101 46.57 37.27 -34.82
C VAL A 1101 45.40 36.63 -34.05
N THR A 1102 45.60 35.42 -33.49
CA THR A 1102 44.51 34.64 -32.88
C THR A 1102 44.49 34.68 -31.34
N LEU A 1103 45.60 35.10 -30.71
CA LEU A 1103 45.72 35.22 -29.25
C LEU A 1103 44.71 36.22 -28.62
N PRO A 1104 44.46 37.42 -29.17
CA PRO A 1104 43.55 38.40 -28.55
C PRO A 1104 42.10 37.92 -28.44
N ARG A 1105 41.70 36.98 -29.29
CA ARG A 1105 40.36 36.37 -29.30
C ARG A 1105 40.29 35.02 -28.57
N ASN A 1106 41.41 34.59 -27.98
CA ASN A 1106 41.57 33.30 -27.31
C ASN A 1106 41.06 32.11 -28.15
N SER A 1107 41.26 32.19 -29.47
CA SER A 1107 40.64 31.33 -30.47
C SER A 1107 41.65 30.57 -31.35
N TYR A 1108 42.89 30.40 -30.88
CA TYR A 1108 43.93 29.64 -31.58
C TYR A 1108 43.63 28.13 -31.59
N ILE A 1109 43.11 27.61 -30.48
CA ILE A 1109 42.78 26.19 -30.24
C ILE A 1109 41.26 25.98 -30.39
N ARG A 1110 40.85 24.77 -30.76
CA ARG A 1110 39.46 24.30 -30.65
C ARG A 1110 39.04 24.13 -29.19
N LYS A 1111 37.73 24.22 -28.91
CA LYS A 1111 37.19 24.12 -27.54
C LYS A 1111 37.12 22.67 -27.04
N ASP A 1112 37.09 21.73 -27.96
CA ASP A 1112 36.82 20.30 -27.79
C ASP A 1112 38.07 19.42 -27.99
N VAL A 1113 39.12 19.89 -28.68
CA VAL A 1113 40.33 19.12 -29.00
C VAL A 1113 41.56 20.04 -29.01
N CYS A 1114 42.76 19.55 -28.64
CA CYS A 1114 44.02 20.30 -28.72
C CYS A 1114 44.56 20.44 -30.16
N TRP A 1115 43.76 21.04 -31.04
CA TRP A 1115 44.08 21.28 -32.44
C TRP A 1115 43.72 22.71 -32.89
N LEU A 1116 44.27 23.14 -34.04
CA LEU A 1116 44.00 24.44 -34.65
C LEU A 1116 42.50 24.65 -34.92
N ASN A 1117 41.99 25.83 -34.53
CA ASN A 1117 40.58 26.17 -34.66
C ASN A 1117 40.16 26.36 -36.14
N TRP A 1118 39.06 25.73 -36.55
CA TRP A 1118 38.45 25.89 -37.88
C TRP A 1118 37.16 26.72 -37.86
N LYS A 1119 36.38 26.68 -36.76
CA LYS A 1119 35.02 27.24 -36.67
C LYS A 1119 35.03 28.75 -36.44
N ASP A 1120 35.75 29.22 -35.42
CA ASP A 1120 35.65 30.62 -34.97
C ASP A 1120 36.67 31.55 -35.65
N SER A 1121 37.93 31.09 -35.76
CA SER A 1121 39.06 31.92 -36.21
C SER A 1121 39.66 31.49 -37.54
N LYS A 1122 39.26 30.33 -38.08
CA LYS A 1122 39.85 29.68 -39.27
C LYS A 1122 41.38 29.52 -39.20
N ALA A 1123 41.97 29.46 -38.00
CA ALA A 1123 43.41 29.30 -37.78
C ALA A 1123 44.03 28.09 -38.51
N LEU A 1124 43.28 27.00 -38.69
CA LEU A 1124 43.73 25.82 -39.43
C LEU A 1124 44.10 26.12 -40.91
N LEU A 1125 43.55 27.18 -41.52
CA LEU A 1125 43.93 27.59 -42.88
C LEU A 1125 45.40 28.00 -42.99
N ALA A 1126 46.00 28.52 -41.92
CA ALA A 1126 47.41 28.89 -41.89
C ALA A 1126 48.36 27.69 -42.03
N PHE A 1127 47.87 26.48 -41.75
CA PHE A 1127 48.58 25.23 -42.00
C PHE A 1127 48.25 24.66 -43.39
N VAL A 1128 46.95 24.58 -43.72
CA VAL A 1128 46.47 23.89 -44.94
C VAL A 1128 46.90 24.61 -46.21
N ILE A 1129 46.83 25.94 -46.26
CA ILE A 1129 47.15 26.71 -47.48
C ILE A 1129 48.63 26.53 -47.87
N PRO A 1130 49.62 26.76 -46.98
CA PRO A 1130 51.03 26.50 -47.30
C PRO A 1130 51.30 25.04 -47.69
N ALA A 1131 50.71 24.07 -46.99
CA ALA A 1131 50.89 22.65 -47.29
C ALA A 1131 50.42 22.29 -48.70
N LEU A 1132 49.25 22.78 -49.13
CA LEU A 1132 48.72 22.53 -50.47
C LEU A 1132 49.59 23.16 -51.57
N ILE A 1133 50.07 24.39 -51.36
CA ILE A 1133 50.98 25.05 -52.31
C ILE A 1133 52.27 24.23 -52.47
N ILE A 1134 52.82 23.72 -51.36
CA ILE A 1134 54.04 22.91 -51.37
C ILE A 1134 53.82 21.57 -52.08
N VAL A 1135 52.73 20.87 -51.79
CA VAL A 1135 52.38 19.60 -52.47
C VAL A 1135 52.25 19.81 -53.98
N ALA A 1136 51.58 20.89 -54.41
CA ALA A 1136 51.46 21.23 -55.83
C ALA A 1136 52.82 21.53 -56.48
N MET A 1137 53.69 22.28 -55.79
CA MET A 1137 55.05 22.57 -56.27
C MET A 1137 55.92 21.30 -56.36
N ASN A 1138 55.84 20.42 -55.37
CA ASN A 1138 56.55 19.14 -55.38
C ASN A 1138 56.01 18.19 -56.46
N LEU A 1139 54.71 18.23 -56.76
CA LEU A 1139 54.11 17.47 -57.86
C LEU A 1139 54.65 17.96 -59.20
N PHE A 1140 54.73 19.28 -59.39
CA PHE A 1140 55.35 19.89 -60.57
C PHE A 1140 56.82 19.48 -60.70
N ILE A 1141 57.60 19.59 -59.63
CA ILE A 1141 59.01 19.18 -59.60
C ILE A 1141 59.16 17.71 -59.98
N THR A 1142 58.37 16.82 -59.36
CA THR A 1142 58.38 15.38 -59.62
C THR A 1142 58.11 15.09 -61.09
N THR A 1143 57.13 15.77 -61.67
CA THR A 1143 56.79 15.66 -63.10
C THR A 1143 57.97 16.04 -63.99
N VAL A 1144 58.64 17.17 -63.73
CA VAL A 1144 59.82 17.60 -64.51
C VAL A 1144 61.00 16.63 -64.34
N VAL A 1145 61.24 16.16 -63.12
CA VAL A 1145 62.30 15.19 -62.82
C VAL A 1145 62.04 13.88 -63.56
N ILE A 1146 60.80 13.38 -63.55
CA ILE A 1146 60.40 12.17 -64.31
C ILE A 1146 60.62 12.39 -65.81
N ILE A 1147 60.13 13.49 -66.39
CA ILE A 1147 60.30 13.82 -67.82
C ILE A 1147 61.79 13.89 -68.21
N LYS A 1148 62.64 14.47 -67.36
CA LYS A 1148 64.09 14.59 -67.63
C LYS A 1148 64.84 13.27 -67.44
N ILE A 1149 64.51 12.46 -66.44
CA ILE A 1149 65.04 11.10 -66.26
C ILE A 1149 64.63 10.21 -67.45
N LEU A 1150 63.45 10.48 -68.03
CA LEU A 1150 62.90 9.75 -69.15
C LEU A 1150 63.51 10.09 -70.51
N ARG A 1151 64.23 11.21 -70.66
CA ARG A 1151 64.81 11.61 -71.95
C ARG A 1151 65.89 10.59 -72.36
N PRO A 1152 65.66 9.72 -73.36
CA PRO A 1152 66.67 8.78 -73.82
C PRO A 1152 67.76 9.56 -74.56
N THR A 1153 69.02 9.17 -74.38
CA THR A 1153 70.07 9.45 -75.36
C THR A 1153 69.59 8.90 -76.71
N ILE A 1154 69.50 9.76 -77.73
CA ILE A 1154 68.94 9.44 -79.04
C ILE A 1154 69.75 8.31 -79.69
N GLY A 1155 69.09 7.19 -79.99
CA GLY A 1155 69.66 6.00 -80.64
C GLY A 1155 68.91 4.71 -80.26
N ASP A 1156 67.91 4.36 -81.07
CA ASP A 1156 67.13 3.10 -81.24
C ASP A 1156 66.72 2.25 -80.00
N ARG A 1157 65.42 1.97 -79.83
CA ARG A 1157 64.89 1.16 -78.69
C ARG A 1157 64.00 -0.01 -79.15
N SER A 1158 64.21 -1.19 -78.55
CA SER A 1158 63.34 -2.38 -78.69
C SER A 1158 62.31 -2.52 -77.54
N ASN A 1159 61.22 -3.25 -77.79
CA ASN A 1159 60.09 -3.52 -76.87
C ASN A 1159 60.47 -4.01 -75.45
N LYS A 1160 61.63 -4.65 -75.27
CA LYS A 1160 62.10 -5.13 -73.94
C LYS A 1160 62.66 -4.00 -73.08
N GLN A 1161 63.17 -2.93 -73.71
CA GLN A 1161 63.64 -1.71 -73.05
C GLN A 1161 62.45 -0.88 -72.54
N GLU A 1162 61.31 -0.89 -73.24
CA GLU A 1162 60.10 -0.15 -72.83
C GLU A 1162 59.52 -0.67 -71.52
N ARG A 1163 59.33 -1.99 -71.37
CA ARG A 1163 58.83 -2.59 -70.12
C ARG A 1163 59.78 -2.37 -68.94
N ASN A 1164 61.09 -2.38 -69.19
CA ASN A 1164 62.10 -2.10 -68.17
C ASN A 1164 62.12 -0.61 -67.79
N SER A 1165 61.92 0.29 -68.77
CA SER A 1165 61.77 1.72 -68.52
C SER A 1165 60.46 2.04 -67.77
N LEU A 1166 59.36 1.34 -68.06
CA LEU A 1166 58.06 1.49 -67.38
C LEU A 1166 58.11 0.96 -65.94
N PHE A 1167 58.80 -0.16 -65.71
CA PHE A 1167 59.10 -0.66 -64.37
C PHE A 1167 60.03 0.30 -63.59
N GLN A 1168 60.99 0.93 -64.27
CA GLN A 1168 61.88 1.93 -63.69
C GLN A 1168 61.15 3.25 -63.39
N ILE A 1169 60.15 3.66 -64.21
CA ILE A 1169 59.21 4.76 -63.94
C ILE A 1169 58.38 4.45 -62.69
N GLY A 1170 57.70 3.29 -62.66
CA GLY A 1170 56.87 2.90 -61.53
C GLY A 1170 57.67 2.82 -60.23
N LYS A 1171 58.89 2.29 -60.27
CA LYS A 1171 59.81 2.26 -59.14
C LYS A 1171 60.26 3.66 -58.71
N SER A 1172 60.60 4.54 -59.64
CA SER A 1172 61.01 5.91 -59.34
C SER A 1172 59.86 6.71 -58.73
N VAL A 1173 58.65 6.63 -59.32
CA VAL A 1173 57.43 7.28 -58.83
C VAL A 1173 57.05 6.77 -57.45
N ALA A 1174 57.02 5.45 -57.23
CA ALA A 1174 56.66 4.86 -55.94
C ALA A 1174 57.65 5.25 -54.81
N VAL A 1175 58.93 5.46 -55.13
CA VAL A 1175 59.97 5.88 -54.18
C VAL A 1175 59.92 7.38 -53.89
N LEU A 1176 59.70 8.22 -54.91
CA LEU A 1176 59.70 9.69 -54.79
C LEU A 1176 58.39 10.25 -54.20
N THR A 1177 57.26 9.56 -54.38
CA THR A 1177 55.93 10.05 -53.96
C THR A 1177 55.82 10.25 -52.43
N PRO A 1178 56.26 9.31 -51.57
CA PRO A 1178 56.25 9.51 -50.12
C PRO A 1178 57.31 10.51 -49.64
N LEU A 1179 58.49 10.54 -50.27
CA LEU A 1179 59.61 11.40 -49.86
C LEU A 1179 59.39 12.88 -50.13
N LEU A 1180 58.54 13.22 -51.11
CA LEU A 1180 58.19 14.60 -51.47
C LEU A 1180 56.85 15.05 -50.88
N GLY A 1181 56.20 14.20 -50.07
CA GLY A 1181 54.95 14.53 -49.38
C GLY A 1181 53.71 14.55 -50.28
N LEU A 1182 53.74 13.91 -51.45
CA LEU A 1182 52.61 13.89 -52.39
C LEU A 1182 51.40 13.10 -51.85
N THR A 1183 51.62 12.19 -50.90
CA THR A 1183 50.56 11.43 -50.20
C THR A 1183 49.61 12.33 -49.41
N TRP A 1184 50.04 13.54 -49.03
CA TRP A 1184 49.19 14.53 -48.37
C TRP A 1184 48.12 15.11 -49.28
N GLY A 1185 48.23 14.94 -50.60
CA GLY A 1185 47.17 15.29 -51.56
C GLY A 1185 45.84 14.55 -51.30
N PHE A 1186 45.88 13.34 -50.74
CA PHE A 1186 44.67 12.63 -50.30
C PHE A 1186 43.97 13.32 -49.12
N GLY A 1187 44.68 14.13 -48.35
CA GLY A 1187 44.11 14.99 -47.30
C GLY A 1187 43.28 16.16 -47.85
N LEU A 1188 43.37 16.49 -49.15
CA LEU A 1188 42.45 17.44 -49.78
C LEU A 1188 41.06 16.82 -49.98
N ALA A 1189 41.01 15.53 -50.31
CA ALA A 1189 39.75 14.81 -50.51
C ALA A 1189 38.93 14.71 -49.21
N THR A 1190 39.58 14.68 -48.04
CA THR A 1190 38.93 14.64 -46.72
C THR A 1190 38.36 15.98 -46.25
N ILE A 1191 38.72 17.09 -46.92
CA ILE A 1191 38.24 18.45 -46.59
C ILE A 1191 36.95 18.77 -47.38
N ILE A 1192 36.67 18.05 -48.47
CA ILE A 1192 35.45 18.24 -49.28
C ILE A 1192 34.25 17.72 -48.48
N LYS A 1193 33.21 18.56 -48.36
CA LYS A 1193 31.94 18.19 -47.71
C LYS A 1193 31.36 16.97 -48.43
N ASP A 1194 30.96 15.93 -47.68
CA ASP A 1194 30.45 14.63 -48.18
C ASP A 1194 31.50 13.67 -48.79
N SER A 1195 32.76 13.75 -48.37
CA SER A 1195 33.79 12.78 -48.80
C SER A 1195 33.56 11.36 -48.24
N HIS A 1196 33.81 10.35 -49.06
CA HIS A 1196 33.65 8.94 -48.68
C HIS A 1196 34.69 8.54 -47.61
N GLN A 1197 34.29 7.78 -46.57
CA GLN A 1197 35.15 7.39 -45.43
C GLN A 1197 36.45 6.68 -45.85
N VAL A 1198 36.46 6.04 -47.03
CA VAL A 1198 37.67 5.43 -47.61
C VAL A 1198 38.81 6.44 -47.77
N PHE A 1199 38.54 7.71 -48.12
CA PHE A 1199 39.57 8.73 -48.25
C PHE A 1199 40.15 9.13 -46.89
N HIS A 1200 39.34 9.14 -45.83
CA HIS A 1200 39.81 9.37 -44.45
C HIS A 1200 40.71 8.22 -43.97
N ILE A 1201 40.29 6.97 -44.20
CA ILE A 1201 41.08 5.77 -43.85
C ILE A 1201 42.39 5.73 -44.64
N LEU A 1202 42.36 5.99 -45.94
CA LEU A 1202 43.55 5.98 -46.80
C LEU A 1202 44.53 7.09 -46.40
N PHE A 1203 44.03 8.29 -46.11
CA PHE A 1203 44.85 9.40 -45.63
C PHE A 1203 45.49 9.10 -44.27
N ALA A 1204 44.71 8.60 -43.31
CA ALA A 1204 45.21 8.21 -41.99
C ALA A 1204 46.30 7.12 -42.09
N LEU A 1205 46.07 6.07 -42.88
CA LEU A 1205 47.02 4.99 -43.10
C LEU A 1205 48.33 5.49 -43.74
N LEU A 1206 48.24 6.28 -44.82
CA LEU A 1206 49.43 6.82 -45.50
C LEU A 1206 50.24 7.78 -44.63
N ASN A 1207 49.58 8.55 -43.77
CA ASN A 1207 50.22 9.49 -42.86
C ASN A 1207 50.91 8.76 -41.69
N THR A 1208 50.23 7.80 -41.05
CA THR A 1208 50.83 6.97 -39.99
C THR A 1208 51.99 6.10 -40.46
N LEU A 1209 52.04 5.70 -41.74
CA LEU A 1209 53.18 4.96 -42.32
C LEU A 1209 54.28 5.87 -42.91
N GLN A 1210 54.15 7.20 -42.83
CA GLN A 1210 55.09 8.14 -43.43
C GLN A 1210 56.51 7.97 -42.88
N GLY A 1211 56.67 7.77 -41.57
CA GLY A 1211 57.97 7.49 -40.95
C GLY A 1211 58.64 6.22 -41.48
N LEU A 1212 57.85 5.16 -41.71
CA LEU A 1212 58.31 3.91 -42.31
C LEU A 1212 58.74 4.12 -43.78
N PHE A 1213 57.97 4.88 -44.56
CA PHE A 1213 58.33 5.20 -45.94
C PHE A 1213 59.63 6.00 -46.02
N ILE A 1214 59.86 6.95 -45.11
CA ILE A 1214 61.11 7.71 -45.04
C ILE A 1214 62.30 6.78 -44.72
N LEU A 1215 62.16 5.87 -43.76
CA LEU A 1215 63.20 4.87 -43.44
C LEU A 1215 63.53 4.00 -44.66
N VAL A 1216 62.53 3.36 -45.26
CA VAL A 1216 62.72 2.41 -46.37
C VAL A 1216 63.28 3.10 -47.60
N PHE A 1217 62.61 4.15 -48.08
CA PHE A 1217 62.94 4.79 -49.36
C PHE A 1217 64.05 5.83 -49.25
N GLY A 1218 64.17 6.51 -48.11
CA GLY A 1218 65.21 7.53 -47.87
C GLY A 1218 66.55 6.94 -47.48
N THR A 1219 66.57 5.79 -46.78
CA THR A 1219 67.82 5.20 -46.25
C THR A 1219 68.08 3.78 -46.74
N LEU A 1220 67.20 2.82 -46.45
CA LEU A 1220 67.47 1.39 -46.66
C LEU A 1220 67.56 1.00 -48.14
N TRP A 1221 66.89 1.70 -49.04
CA TRP A 1221 66.93 1.44 -50.48
C TRP A 1221 68.07 2.15 -51.21
N ASP A 1222 68.84 3.02 -50.52
CA ASP A 1222 70.02 3.65 -51.11
C ASP A 1222 71.19 2.64 -51.11
N LYS A 1223 71.64 2.24 -52.31
CA LYS A 1223 72.73 1.29 -52.49
C LYS A 1223 74.02 1.72 -51.77
N LYS A 1224 74.31 3.02 -51.69
CA LYS A 1224 75.50 3.53 -51.00
C LYS A 1224 75.39 3.35 -49.48
N ILE A 1225 74.19 3.48 -48.92
CA ILE A 1225 73.92 3.22 -47.51
C ILE A 1225 74.04 1.71 -47.23
N GLN A 1226 73.47 0.85 -48.08
CA GLN A 1226 73.59 -0.60 -47.94
C GLN A 1226 75.06 -1.06 -47.96
N GLU A 1227 75.86 -0.57 -48.90
CA GLU A 1227 77.30 -0.85 -49.00
C GLU A 1227 78.07 -0.35 -47.76
N ALA A 1228 77.73 0.84 -47.25
CA ALA A 1228 78.32 1.41 -46.04
C ALA A 1228 78.04 0.56 -44.79
N LEU A 1229 76.78 0.13 -44.62
CA LEU A 1229 76.33 -0.69 -43.50
C LEU A 1229 76.97 -2.09 -43.55
N LEU A 1230 77.07 -2.70 -44.73
CA LEU A 1230 77.74 -3.99 -44.92
C LEU A 1230 79.25 -3.91 -44.64
N LYS A 1231 79.93 -2.85 -45.09
CA LYS A 1231 81.37 -2.62 -44.82
C LYS A 1231 81.65 -2.40 -43.34
N ARG A 1232 80.71 -1.80 -42.60
CA ARG A 1232 80.81 -1.59 -41.14
C ARG A 1232 80.48 -2.85 -40.33
N ASN A 1233 79.47 -3.62 -40.74
CA ASN A 1233 79.17 -4.91 -40.11
C ASN A 1233 80.30 -5.92 -40.30
N SER A 1234 81.00 -5.89 -41.45
CA SER A 1234 82.22 -6.67 -41.69
C SER A 1234 83.41 -6.27 -40.79
N THR A 1235 83.53 -5.00 -40.40
CA THR A 1235 84.58 -4.52 -39.48
C THR A 1235 84.24 -4.75 -37.99
N SER A 1236 82.96 -4.93 -37.64
CA SER A 1236 82.56 -5.31 -36.27
C SER A 1236 82.83 -6.77 -35.88
N LYS A 1237 83.06 -7.67 -36.85
CA LYS A 1237 83.40 -9.09 -36.61
C LYS A 1237 84.89 -9.36 -36.34
N TRP A 1238 85.74 -8.33 -36.23
CA TRP A 1238 87.18 -8.48 -35.97
C TRP A 1238 87.70 -7.54 -34.86
N SER A 1239 86.98 -7.41 -33.74
CA SER A 1239 87.57 -6.80 -32.54
C SER A 1239 86.81 -7.18 -31.26
N SER A 1240 87.06 -8.40 -30.77
CA SER A 1240 86.97 -8.73 -29.33
C SER A 1240 87.70 -10.03 -29.01
N GLN A 1241 89.01 -10.07 -29.26
CA GLN A 1241 89.98 -10.83 -28.47
C GLN A 1241 91.04 -9.84 -27.99
N GLN A 1242 90.87 -9.29 -26.79
CA GLN A 1242 91.96 -9.11 -25.82
C GLN A 1242 91.46 -8.57 -24.48
N THR A 1243 91.93 -9.25 -23.45
CA THR A 1243 91.62 -9.24 -22.02
C THR A 1243 92.34 -8.10 -21.28
N LYS A 1244 91.71 -7.46 -20.27
CA LYS A 1244 92.14 -7.40 -18.83
C LYS A 1244 91.63 -6.16 -18.05
N VAL A 1245 90.82 -6.47 -17.01
CA VAL A 1245 91.07 -6.23 -15.57
C VAL A 1245 91.18 -4.79 -15.00
N ARG A 1246 90.20 -4.51 -14.11
CA ARG A 1246 90.20 -3.85 -12.77
C ARG A 1246 89.91 -2.35 -12.57
N THR A 1247 88.99 -2.15 -11.59
CA THR A 1247 88.82 -1.06 -10.58
C THR A 1247 88.52 0.34 -11.13
N LEU A 1248 87.47 1.04 -10.68
CA LEU A 1248 86.80 1.12 -9.38
C LEU A 1248 85.31 1.45 -9.60
#